data_AF-A0A7Y2XQN4-F1
#
_entry.id   AF-A0A7Y2XQN4-F1
#
_cell.length_a   1.000
_cell.length_b   1.000
_cell.length_c   1.000
_cell.angle_alpha   90.00
_cell.angle_beta   90.00
_cell.angle_gamma   90.00
#
_symmetry.space_group_name_H-M   'P 1'
#
loop_
_entity.id
_entity.type
_entity.pdbx_description
1 polymer ?
#
loop_
_entity_poly.entity_id
_entity_poly.type
_entity_poly.pdbx_seq_one_letter_code
_entity_poly.pdbx_strand_id
1 'polypeptide(L)'
;MRLGQQRKPSDPFQWQHLLAWLGGILCAMVPFIGAWEIGAMQVPVRFGSGNFGFNLLIATGLCTLGSLIGGYWWRIGKWLLDKNDGVMTAAVVVLFLLGIVGVVTPALDQLFLYLVCGVLILGLILAFVFRGVRPHQWPSFYDFIQWLGVKKPWNAAYFLILLVVLMVNNFSLVWGMDARIGEKASIVAGRLFTHAALVGVCFLLAEMTMRSAPKYFRWVPWLALGLIPLLVITDQLLGIMWNRPLINVVNGLTQSGQLDLAVELKTSGLDVGPLGAWLIVLGVFAVAMLMAGGCWLISKHYKMSISVGWALLVTFVCWLVVIAEQGVGSNWKQVTVWQDERKAFDLHLGLFAPPQGVGSYRVTFYEGVADHQGAVPSLINKPDVFIFMLESTRADAIRPDVAPFLSQFRDTECQPFDGTWAASNATHLSWFAFFHSRVPIFWREALEGIPDRKKYHGAIPLQQLKQAGYAIEVRAVCDLGYKDFGFSNFGYEKNLVDVLEQAHDGSELEKLNVSEREKITFERLRESVLNRPDTGAGGGGLYITALDSPHYNYYWHKDFDPPFKEYDENTRFPLNPTKNEVQRVVNRYWNSIAWVDFQVKEFCDFLKAEGRYDNSIIIVTGDHGEEFQEQGSWFHCSSLRPEQTAVPLMIKWTSLMGRGPSRDDVNHIDVIPTLMNALGMPANTIDGLAGRNLLAEEGHFTAISTTAFAGKSGETMVLRRAGYEAVFLWERYWESEVPGNIVLELIRDPEGNKIKLKDADAYADELRRLFPDAFDRFFKTLEVIED
;
A
#
# COMPACT_ATOMS: atom_id res chain seq x y z
N MET A 1 -16.98 14.49 -43.58
CA MET A 1 -15.52 14.71 -43.73
C MET A 1 -15.10 14.17 -45.08
N ARG A 2 -14.40 14.92 -45.95
CA ARG A 2 -13.49 14.26 -46.90
C ARG A 2 -12.29 13.80 -46.08
N LEU A 3 -12.16 12.50 -45.92
CA LEU A 3 -11.11 11.84 -45.16
C LEU A 3 -9.75 12.22 -45.79
N GLY A 4 -9.09 13.27 -45.29
CA GLY A 4 -7.76 13.69 -45.76
C GLY A 4 -7.54 15.17 -46.10
N GLN A 5 -8.56 16.04 -46.11
CA GLN A 5 -8.29 17.48 -46.34
C GLN A 5 -7.55 18.11 -45.15
N GLN A 6 -6.43 18.81 -45.43
CA GLN A 6 -5.81 19.74 -44.47
C GLN A 6 -6.84 20.79 -44.04
N ARG A 7 -6.88 21.08 -42.72
CA ARG A 7 -7.81 22.05 -42.12
C ARG A 7 -7.70 23.39 -42.84
N LYS A 8 -8.83 23.91 -43.35
CA LYS A 8 -8.94 25.33 -43.66
C LYS A 8 -8.70 26.12 -42.34
N PRO A 9 -7.96 27.23 -42.35
CA PRO A 9 -7.61 28.01 -41.14
C PRO A 9 -8.81 28.56 -40.35
N SER A 10 -10.03 28.51 -40.91
CA SER A 10 -11.20 29.27 -40.47
C SER A 10 -12.39 28.38 -40.07
N ASP A 11 -12.18 27.32 -39.28
CA ASP A 11 -13.31 26.64 -38.63
C ASP A 11 -13.75 27.50 -37.42
N PRO A 12 -14.95 28.12 -37.45
CA PRO A 12 -15.42 28.98 -36.36
C PRO A 12 -15.68 28.15 -35.10
N PHE A 13 -15.49 28.76 -33.93
CA PHE A 13 -15.84 28.11 -32.68
C PHE A 13 -17.36 27.87 -32.64
N GLN A 14 -17.77 26.64 -32.29
CA GLN A 14 -19.17 26.26 -32.13
C GLN A 14 -19.39 25.84 -30.68
N TRP A 15 -20.20 26.60 -29.95
CA TRP A 15 -20.50 26.32 -28.54
C TRP A 15 -21.23 24.98 -28.37
N GLN A 16 -21.98 24.53 -29.38
CA GLN A 16 -22.64 23.22 -29.37
C GLN A 16 -21.62 22.08 -29.33
N HIS A 17 -20.48 22.22 -30.02
CA HIS A 17 -19.41 21.23 -29.95
C HIS A 17 -18.83 21.14 -28.54
N LEU A 18 -18.66 22.29 -27.87
CA LEU A 18 -18.22 22.33 -26.48
C LEU A 18 -19.22 21.65 -25.55
N LEU A 19 -20.51 21.98 -25.65
CA LEU A 19 -21.53 21.35 -24.81
C LEU A 19 -21.68 19.86 -25.09
N ALA A 20 -21.54 19.40 -26.33
CA ALA A 20 -21.57 17.97 -26.64
C ALA A 20 -20.40 17.23 -26.00
N TRP A 21 -19.21 17.84 -26.05
CA TRP A 21 -17.99 17.31 -25.47
C TRP A 21 -18.07 17.26 -23.94
N LEU A 22 -18.48 18.36 -23.29
CA LEU A 22 -18.69 18.41 -21.84
C LEU A 22 -19.86 17.52 -21.40
N GLY A 23 -20.96 17.49 -22.16
CA GLY A 23 -22.12 16.66 -21.87
C GLY A 23 -21.78 15.17 -21.93
N GLY A 24 -20.98 14.76 -22.90
CA GLY A 24 -20.44 13.39 -22.94
C GLY A 24 -19.58 13.05 -21.73
N ILE A 25 -18.71 13.96 -21.27
CA ILE A 25 -17.91 13.79 -20.05
C ILE A 25 -18.81 13.66 -18.82
N LEU A 26 -19.75 14.61 -18.63
CA LEU A 26 -20.67 14.60 -17.49
C LEU A 26 -21.46 13.29 -17.44
N CYS A 27 -22.07 12.88 -18.56
CA CYS A 27 -22.84 11.64 -18.62
C CYS A 27 -22.00 10.40 -18.31
N ALA A 28 -20.74 10.35 -18.76
CA ALA A 28 -19.83 9.24 -18.45
C ALA A 28 -19.41 9.23 -16.97
N MET A 29 -19.38 10.40 -16.30
CA MET A 29 -19.01 10.53 -14.89
C MET A 29 -20.16 10.27 -13.92
N VAL A 30 -21.42 10.26 -14.36
CA VAL A 30 -22.57 10.01 -13.48
C VAL A 30 -22.47 8.66 -12.74
N PRO A 31 -22.21 7.51 -13.40
CA PRO A 31 -22.05 6.23 -12.70
C PRO A 31 -20.92 6.24 -11.67
N PHE A 32 -19.84 6.98 -11.95
CA PHE A 32 -18.72 7.13 -11.03
C PHE A 32 -19.09 7.97 -9.79
N ILE A 33 -19.78 9.10 -9.99
CA ILE A 33 -20.20 9.99 -8.90
C ILE A 33 -21.26 9.32 -8.03
N GLY A 34 -22.21 8.61 -8.65
CA GLY A 34 -23.23 7.83 -7.97
C GLY A 34 -22.73 6.51 -7.36
N ALA A 35 -21.44 6.17 -7.52
CA ALA A 35 -20.83 4.93 -7.05
C ALA A 35 -21.60 3.67 -7.50
N TRP A 36 -22.03 3.63 -8.76
CA TRP A 36 -22.79 2.51 -9.29
C TRP A 36 -21.94 1.26 -9.46
N GLU A 37 -22.61 0.11 -9.47
CA GLU A 37 -22.04 -1.18 -9.82
C GLU A 37 -22.50 -1.58 -11.24
N ILE A 38 -21.59 -2.10 -12.06
CA ILE A 38 -21.89 -2.50 -13.44
C ILE A 38 -21.76 -4.02 -13.60
N GLY A 39 -22.78 -4.61 -14.24
CA GLY A 39 -22.78 -6.01 -14.66
C GLY A 39 -23.22 -6.99 -13.57
N ALA A 40 -23.31 -8.27 -13.93
CA ALA A 40 -23.75 -9.34 -13.03
C ALA A 40 -22.75 -9.62 -11.89
N MET A 41 -21.49 -9.18 -12.04
CA MET A 41 -20.43 -9.30 -11.04
C MET A 41 -20.35 -8.10 -10.09
N GLN A 42 -21.30 -7.15 -10.18
CA GLN A 42 -21.38 -5.97 -9.30
C GLN A 42 -20.06 -5.18 -9.18
N VAL A 43 -19.36 -4.98 -10.30
CA VAL A 43 -18.06 -4.28 -10.26
C VAL A 43 -18.30 -2.78 -10.01
N PRO A 44 -17.74 -2.18 -8.94
CA PRO A 44 -17.95 -0.78 -8.64
C PRO A 44 -17.23 0.11 -9.66
N VAL A 45 -17.91 1.15 -10.13
CA VAL A 45 -17.33 2.16 -11.03
C VAL A 45 -16.42 3.12 -10.26
N ARG A 46 -16.68 3.30 -8.97
CA ARG A 46 -15.86 4.10 -8.07
C ARG A 46 -15.53 3.27 -6.84
N PHE A 47 -14.25 3.12 -6.56
CA PHE A 47 -13.79 2.50 -5.32
C PHE A 47 -13.96 3.49 -4.16
N GLY A 48 -14.20 3.00 -2.94
CA GLY A 48 -14.41 3.83 -1.75
C GLY A 48 -13.20 4.68 -1.35
N SER A 49 -13.20 5.18 -0.11
CA SER A 49 -12.02 5.83 0.49
C SER A 49 -10.78 4.92 0.44
N GLY A 50 -9.58 5.50 0.41
CA GLY A 50 -8.31 4.76 0.30
C GLY A 50 -7.95 4.27 -1.11
N ASN A 51 -8.73 4.64 -2.14
CA ASN A 51 -8.50 4.21 -3.54
C ASN A 51 -8.34 5.39 -4.52
N PHE A 52 -7.81 6.52 -4.05
CA PHE A 52 -7.75 7.76 -4.84
C PHE A 52 -7.06 7.61 -6.20
N GLY A 53 -5.96 6.87 -6.27
CA GLY A 53 -5.23 6.62 -7.51
C GLY A 53 -6.06 5.83 -8.53
N PHE A 54 -6.70 4.73 -8.11
CA PHE A 54 -7.58 3.95 -8.99
C PHE A 54 -8.82 4.75 -9.42
N ASN A 55 -9.41 5.48 -8.49
CA ASN A 55 -10.51 6.39 -8.76
C ASN A 55 -10.14 7.46 -9.78
N LEU A 56 -8.92 8.02 -9.69
CA LEU A 56 -8.41 8.99 -10.64
C LEU A 56 -8.22 8.37 -12.03
N LEU A 57 -7.70 7.14 -12.10
CA LEU A 57 -7.54 6.41 -13.37
C LEU A 57 -8.89 6.14 -14.04
N ILE A 58 -9.88 5.62 -13.28
CA ILE A 58 -11.22 5.36 -13.81
C ILE A 58 -11.89 6.65 -14.24
N ALA A 59 -11.87 7.69 -13.40
CA ALA A 59 -12.44 8.99 -13.74
C ALA A 59 -11.81 9.59 -15.01
N THR A 60 -10.49 9.48 -15.16
CA THR A 60 -9.77 9.94 -16.36
C THR A 60 -10.15 9.12 -17.60
N GLY A 61 -10.31 7.80 -17.44
CA GLY A 61 -10.79 6.89 -18.48
C GLY A 61 -12.21 7.23 -18.94
N LEU A 62 -13.13 7.43 -17.99
CA LEU A 62 -14.53 7.82 -18.25
C LEU A 62 -14.61 9.20 -18.90
N CYS A 63 -13.84 10.19 -18.41
CA CYS A 63 -13.74 11.50 -19.06
C CYS A 63 -13.25 11.35 -20.50
N THR A 64 -12.22 10.54 -20.75
CA THR A 64 -11.70 10.29 -22.10
C THR A 64 -12.78 9.68 -22.98
N LEU A 65 -13.43 8.60 -22.52
CA LEU A 65 -14.50 7.91 -23.23
C LEU A 65 -15.69 8.84 -23.55
N GLY A 66 -16.21 9.54 -22.54
CA GLY A 66 -17.31 10.48 -22.68
C GLY A 66 -16.98 11.62 -23.65
N SER A 67 -15.76 12.15 -23.58
CA SER A 67 -15.28 13.21 -24.47
C SER A 67 -15.17 12.75 -25.93
N LEU A 68 -14.77 11.49 -26.16
CA LEU A 68 -14.72 10.87 -27.48
C LEU A 68 -16.14 10.68 -28.02
N ILE A 69 -17.03 10.05 -27.24
CA ILE A 69 -18.41 9.78 -27.63
C ILE A 69 -19.12 11.09 -27.97
N GLY A 70 -19.19 12.04 -27.03
CA GLY A 70 -19.89 13.31 -27.24
C GLY A 70 -19.30 14.16 -28.37
N GLY A 71 -17.97 14.24 -28.44
CA GLY A 71 -17.26 15.01 -29.46
C GLY A 71 -17.43 14.43 -30.87
N TYR A 72 -17.32 13.11 -31.06
CA TYR A 72 -17.53 12.48 -32.36
C TYR A 72 -19.01 12.44 -32.75
N TRP A 73 -19.90 12.18 -31.78
CA TRP A 73 -21.35 12.20 -31.97
C TRP A 73 -21.82 13.55 -32.55
N TRP A 74 -21.39 14.67 -31.96
CA TRP A 74 -21.68 16.00 -32.51
C TRP A 74 -21.15 16.17 -33.93
N ARG A 75 -19.90 15.77 -34.19
CA ARG A 75 -19.27 15.98 -35.50
C ARG A 75 -19.90 15.15 -36.61
N ILE A 76 -20.33 13.93 -36.30
CA ILE A 76 -21.07 13.07 -37.23
C ILE A 76 -22.44 13.69 -37.52
N GLY A 77 -23.19 14.09 -36.48
CA GLY A 77 -24.49 14.73 -36.64
C GLY A 77 -24.41 16.04 -37.43
N LYS A 78 -23.46 16.91 -37.10
CA LYS A 78 -23.21 18.16 -37.82
C LYS A 78 -22.82 17.91 -39.28
N TRP A 79 -22.02 16.87 -39.56
CA TRP A 79 -21.69 16.50 -40.92
C TRP A 79 -22.92 16.04 -41.71
N LEU A 80 -23.77 15.19 -41.13
CA LEU A 80 -25.00 14.71 -41.79
C LEU A 80 -25.96 15.86 -42.14
N LEU A 81 -26.09 16.83 -41.24
CA LEU A 81 -27.06 17.93 -41.34
C LEU A 81 -26.56 19.17 -42.12
N ASP A 82 -25.27 19.24 -42.45
CA ASP A 82 -24.63 20.38 -43.11
C ASP A 82 -24.97 21.74 -42.43
N LYS A 83 -25.75 22.60 -43.10
CA LYS A 83 -26.16 23.91 -42.56
C LYS A 83 -27.32 23.86 -41.56
N ASN A 84 -28.08 22.77 -41.48
CA ASN A 84 -29.31 22.70 -40.68
C ASN A 84 -29.11 21.92 -39.36
N ASP A 85 -28.40 22.51 -38.39
CA ASP A 85 -28.01 21.84 -37.15
C ASP A 85 -28.98 22.01 -35.96
N GLY A 86 -30.21 22.49 -36.20
CA GLY A 86 -31.19 22.74 -35.14
C GLY A 86 -31.52 21.49 -34.31
N VAL A 87 -31.69 20.35 -34.97
CA VAL A 87 -31.95 19.05 -34.33
C VAL A 87 -30.80 18.63 -33.42
N MET A 88 -29.56 18.73 -33.91
CA MET A 88 -28.38 18.37 -33.10
C MET A 88 -28.15 19.38 -31.98
N THR A 89 -28.47 20.66 -32.18
CA THR A 89 -28.38 21.68 -31.15
C THR A 89 -29.32 21.36 -29.98
N ALA A 90 -30.58 21.00 -30.27
CA ALA A 90 -31.52 20.57 -29.24
C ALA A 90 -31.03 19.31 -28.51
N ALA A 91 -30.57 18.29 -29.25
CA ALA A 91 -30.07 17.05 -28.66
C ALA A 91 -28.83 17.27 -27.77
N VAL A 92 -27.92 18.18 -28.15
CA VAL A 92 -26.74 18.55 -27.34
C VAL A 92 -27.15 19.17 -26.01
N VAL A 93 -28.12 20.09 -26.03
CA VAL A 93 -28.61 20.73 -24.81
C VAL A 93 -29.25 19.69 -23.89
N VAL A 94 -30.06 18.78 -24.43
CA VAL A 94 -30.65 17.68 -23.66
C VAL A 94 -29.57 16.77 -23.07
N LEU A 95 -28.57 16.36 -23.85
CA LEU A 95 -27.46 15.53 -23.36
C LEU A 95 -26.70 16.21 -22.22
N PHE A 96 -26.40 17.49 -22.36
CA PHE A 96 -25.68 18.27 -21.33
C PHE A 96 -26.53 18.43 -20.06
N LEU A 97 -27.82 18.74 -20.19
CA LEU A 97 -28.73 18.85 -19.06
C LEU A 97 -28.94 17.50 -18.36
N LEU A 98 -29.05 16.40 -19.10
CA LEU A 98 -29.10 15.06 -18.53
C LEU A 98 -27.84 14.79 -17.71
N GLY A 99 -26.65 15.10 -18.23
CA GLY A 99 -25.39 15.00 -17.49
C GLY A 99 -25.41 15.79 -16.18
N ILE A 100 -25.86 17.05 -16.18
CA ILE A 100 -25.99 17.86 -14.95
C ILE A 100 -26.98 17.22 -13.98
N VAL A 101 -28.16 16.84 -14.45
CA VAL A 101 -29.20 16.25 -13.59
C VAL A 101 -28.69 14.95 -12.97
N GLY A 102 -28.08 14.06 -13.75
CA GLY A 102 -27.54 12.80 -13.24
C GLY A 102 -26.39 12.98 -12.25
N VAL A 103 -25.60 14.05 -12.37
CA VAL A 103 -24.53 14.35 -11.38
C VAL A 103 -25.12 14.86 -10.06
N VAL A 104 -26.25 15.58 -10.11
CA VAL A 104 -26.81 16.29 -8.95
C VAL A 104 -27.94 15.52 -8.27
N THR A 105 -28.64 14.62 -8.99
CA THR A 105 -29.81 13.91 -8.46
C THR A 105 -29.72 12.40 -8.69
N PRO A 106 -29.90 11.58 -7.63
CA PRO A 106 -29.99 10.11 -7.74
C PRO A 106 -31.28 9.61 -8.40
N ALA A 107 -32.22 10.51 -8.69
CA ALA A 107 -33.59 10.17 -9.11
C ALA A 107 -33.66 9.43 -10.46
N LEU A 108 -32.56 9.38 -11.21
CA LEU A 108 -32.50 8.77 -12.54
C LEU A 108 -31.66 7.49 -12.60
N ASP A 109 -31.10 6.99 -11.49
CA ASP A 109 -30.03 5.97 -11.52
C ASP A 109 -30.36 4.74 -12.40
N GLN A 110 -31.58 4.19 -12.30
CA GLN A 110 -31.98 3.02 -13.08
C GLN A 110 -32.31 3.31 -14.56
N LEU A 111 -32.64 4.57 -14.90
CA LEU A 111 -33.09 4.99 -16.23
C LEU A 111 -32.04 5.81 -16.99
N PHE A 112 -31.04 6.33 -16.30
CA PHE A 112 -30.11 7.33 -16.81
C PHE A 112 -29.35 6.85 -18.04
N LEU A 113 -28.77 5.65 -18.01
CA LEU A 113 -28.04 5.10 -19.16
C LEU A 113 -28.96 4.91 -20.37
N TYR A 114 -30.21 4.49 -20.16
CA TYR A 114 -31.20 4.38 -21.22
C TYR A 114 -31.56 5.73 -21.81
N LEU A 115 -31.70 6.77 -20.99
CA LEU A 115 -31.96 8.14 -21.44
C LEU A 115 -30.77 8.71 -22.24
N VAL A 116 -29.54 8.54 -21.75
CA VAL A 116 -28.33 8.99 -22.45
C VAL A 116 -28.18 8.24 -23.78
N CYS A 117 -28.30 6.91 -23.79
CA CYS A 117 -28.24 6.13 -25.02
C CYS A 117 -29.37 6.51 -25.98
N GLY A 118 -30.58 6.72 -25.45
CA GLY A 118 -31.74 7.17 -26.21
C GLY A 118 -31.49 8.50 -26.90
N VAL A 119 -30.93 9.50 -26.22
CA VAL A 119 -30.58 10.80 -26.80
C VAL A 119 -29.48 10.67 -27.86
N LEU A 120 -28.44 9.89 -27.59
CA LEU A 120 -27.35 9.68 -28.55
C LEU A 120 -27.85 9.01 -29.84
N ILE A 121 -28.64 7.93 -29.72
CA ILE A 121 -29.21 7.18 -30.84
C ILE A 121 -30.24 8.02 -31.59
N LEU A 122 -31.22 8.60 -30.89
CA LEU A 122 -32.28 9.41 -31.48
C LEU A 122 -31.69 10.63 -32.20
N GLY A 123 -30.68 11.28 -31.62
CA GLY A 123 -29.99 12.40 -32.24
C GLY A 123 -29.37 12.03 -33.59
N LEU A 124 -28.73 10.85 -33.70
CA LEU A 124 -28.19 10.36 -34.95
C LEU A 124 -29.26 9.91 -35.95
N ILE A 125 -30.35 9.27 -35.48
CA ILE A 125 -31.49 8.90 -36.33
C ILE A 125 -32.11 10.15 -36.94
N LEU A 126 -32.40 11.17 -36.13
CA LEU A 126 -32.96 12.42 -36.62
C LEU A 126 -31.98 13.16 -37.54
N ALA A 127 -30.68 13.18 -37.21
CA ALA A 127 -29.66 13.74 -38.10
C ALA A 127 -29.60 13.00 -39.45
N PHE A 128 -29.81 11.69 -39.46
CA PHE A 128 -29.87 10.88 -40.66
C PHE A 128 -31.16 11.13 -41.46
N VAL A 129 -32.31 11.25 -40.81
CA VAL A 129 -33.61 11.55 -41.46
C VAL A 129 -33.57 12.93 -42.11
N PHE A 130 -33.05 13.94 -41.42
CA PHE A 130 -32.97 15.33 -41.89
C PHE A 130 -31.65 15.65 -42.61
N ARG A 131 -30.91 14.62 -43.05
CA ARG A 131 -29.58 14.80 -43.64
C ARG A 131 -29.58 15.75 -44.84
N GLY A 132 -28.65 16.69 -44.84
CA GLY A 132 -28.33 17.54 -46.00
C GLY A 132 -27.35 16.88 -46.98
N VAL A 133 -26.68 15.80 -46.56
CA VAL A 133 -25.66 15.09 -47.35
C VAL A 133 -26.26 13.94 -48.14
N ARG A 134 -25.95 13.87 -49.45
CA ARG A 134 -26.43 12.85 -50.38
C ARG A 134 -25.53 11.59 -50.37
N PRO A 135 -26.04 10.39 -50.69
CA PRO A 135 -25.26 9.14 -50.63
C PRO A 135 -23.94 9.14 -51.42
N HIS A 136 -23.88 9.78 -52.58
CA HIS A 136 -22.65 9.89 -53.38
C HIS A 136 -21.56 10.78 -52.73
N GLN A 137 -21.89 11.53 -51.68
CA GLN A 137 -20.96 12.35 -50.90
C GLN A 137 -20.43 11.61 -49.67
N TRP A 138 -20.85 10.36 -49.46
CA TRP A 138 -20.40 9.55 -48.34
C TRP A 138 -18.96 9.11 -48.56
N PRO A 139 -18.16 9.02 -47.48
CA PRO A 139 -16.82 8.47 -47.60
C PRO A 139 -16.93 7.00 -48.03
N SER A 140 -16.26 6.65 -49.12
CA SER A 140 -16.07 5.27 -49.53
C SER A 140 -15.04 4.57 -48.65
N PHE A 141 -15.01 3.23 -48.69
CA PHE A 141 -13.92 2.47 -48.07
C PHE A 141 -12.54 2.90 -48.62
N TYR A 142 -12.47 3.26 -49.90
CA TYR A 142 -11.25 3.79 -50.51
C TYR A 142 -10.80 5.12 -49.88
N ASP A 143 -11.74 6.03 -49.58
CA ASP A 143 -11.44 7.29 -48.88
C ASP A 143 -10.87 7.05 -47.47
N PHE A 144 -11.35 6.00 -46.80
CA PHE A 144 -10.81 5.57 -45.51
C PHE A 144 -9.38 5.04 -45.62
N ILE A 145 -9.10 4.17 -46.60
CA ILE A 145 -7.74 3.67 -46.87
C ILE A 145 -6.79 4.83 -47.22
N GLN A 146 -7.23 5.78 -48.03
CA GLN A 146 -6.42 6.97 -48.33
C GLN A 146 -6.10 7.77 -47.07
N TRP A 147 -7.07 7.99 -46.19
CA TRP A 147 -6.85 8.71 -44.95
C TRP A 147 -5.90 8.01 -43.98
N LEU A 148 -5.91 6.67 -43.95
CA LEU A 148 -4.90 5.91 -43.20
C LEU A 148 -3.49 6.19 -43.72
N GLY A 149 -3.32 6.49 -45.01
CA GLY A 149 -2.05 6.83 -45.64
C GLY A 149 -1.62 8.30 -45.50
N VAL A 150 -2.51 9.21 -45.09
CA VAL A 150 -2.19 10.65 -44.99
C VAL A 150 -1.21 10.90 -43.85
N LYS A 151 0.00 11.38 -44.19
CA LYS A 151 1.02 11.80 -43.22
C LYS A 151 0.59 13.08 -42.51
N LYS A 152 0.69 13.08 -41.18
CA LYS A 152 0.41 14.24 -40.33
C LYS A 152 1.62 14.57 -39.47
N PRO A 153 1.88 15.86 -39.17
CA PRO A 153 2.86 16.24 -38.16
C PRO A 153 2.53 15.55 -36.84
N TRP A 154 3.54 14.97 -36.20
CA TRP A 154 3.38 14.28 -34.92
C TRP A 154 4.52 14.64 -33.97
N ASN A 155 4.27 14.52 -32.67
CA ASN A 155 5.24 14.83 -31.62
C ASN A 155 6.17 13.63 -31.36
N ALA A 156 6.95 13.25 -32.38
CA ALA A 156 7.82 12.07 -32.33
C ALA A 156 8.83 12.12 -31.20
N ALA A 157 9.41 13.30 -30.92
CA ALA A 157 10.39 13.48 -29.85
C ALA A 157 9.79 13.12 -28.47
N TYR A 158 8.54 13.53 -28.20
CA TYR A 158 7.84 13.19 -26.95
C TYR A 158 7.63 11.68 -26.82
N PHE A 159 7.13 11.01 -27.86
CA PHE A 159 6.86 9.57 -27.81
C PHE A 159 8.15 8.74 -27.76
N LEU A 160 9.24 9.22 -28.35
CA LEU A 160 10.57 8.61 -28.22
C LEU A 160 11.10 8.75 -26.79
N ILE A 161 11.00 9.94 -26.19
CA ILE A 161 11.38 10.16 -24.78
C ILE A 161 10.54 9.26 -23.86
N LEU A 162 9.23 9.18 -24.08
CA LEU A 162 8.35 8.29 -23.32
C LEU A 162 8.80 6.83 -23.44
N LEU A 163 9.12 6.35 -24.64
CA LEU A 163 9.65 4.98 -24.84
C LEU A 163 10.97 4.77 -24.10
N VAL A 164 11.90 5.74 -24.15
CA VAL A 164 13.18 5.67 -23.45
C VAL A 164 12.97 5.64 -21.93
N VAL A 165 12.16 6.53 -21.38
CA VAL A 165 11.84 6.60 -19.95
C VAL A 165 11.24 5.29 -19.45
N LEU A 166 10.31 4.70 -20.22
CA LEU A 166 9.77 3.38 -19.92
C LEU A 166 10.86 2.29 -19.96
N MET A 167 11.76 2.31 -20.95
CA MET A 167 12.79 1.28 -21.11
C MET A 167 13.93 1.34 -20.09
N VAL A 168 14.35 2.53 -19.63
CA VAL A 168 15.51 2.69 -18.74
C VAL A 168 15.37 1.84 -17.46
N ASN A 169 14.20 1.91 -16.81
CA ASN A 169 13.95 1.13 -15.60
C ASN A 169 13.79 -0.36 -15.85
N ASN A 170 13.10 -0.74 -16.93
CA ASN A 170 12.99 -2.16 -17.30
C ASN A 170 14.37 -2.76 -17.55
N PHE A 171 15.28 -2.03 -18.19
CA PHE A 171 16.64 -2.51 -18.42
C PHE A 171 17.40 -2.78 -17.11
N SER A 172 17.32 -1.87 -16.13
CA SER A 172 17.96 -2.09 -14.82
C SER A 172 17.37 -3.29 -14.09
N LEU A 173 16.04 -3.47 -14.12
CA LEU A 173 15.38 -4.61 -13.51
C LEU A 173 15.80 -5.94 -14.16
N VAL A 174 15.78 -6.03 -15.49
CA VAL A 174 16.21 -7.24 -16.21
C VAL A 174 17.69 -7.55 -15.95
N TRP A 175 18.54 -6.52 -15.82
CA TRP A 175 19.95 -6.73 -15.53
C TRP A 175 20.17 -7.40 -14.17
N GLY A 176 19.38 -7.03 -13.16
CA GLY A 176 19.41 -7.60 -11.81
C GLY A 176 18.80 -9.00 -11.67
N MET A 177 18.05 -9.49 -12.66
CA MET A 177 17.42 -10.82 -12.59
C MET A 177 18.44 -11.96 -12.60
N ASP A 178 18.15 -13.02 -11.85
CA ASP A 178 18.88 -14.29 -11.93
C ASP A 178 18.40 -15.12 -13.12
N ALA A 179 18.87 -14.73 -14.31
CA ALA A 179 18.47 -15.31 -15.58
C ALA A 179 19.68 -15.44 -16.52
N ARG A 180 19.64 -16.41 -17.46
CA ARG A 180 20.67 -16.56 -18.49
C ARG A 180 20.66 -15.36 -19.43
N ILE A 181 21.79 -15.08 -20.07
CA ILE A 181 21.94 -13.95 -21.02
C ILE A 181 20.87 -14.01 -22.13
N GLY A 182 20.56 -15.21 -22.64
CA GLY A 182 19.51 -15.40 -23.64
C GLY A 182 18.13 -15.03 -23.10
N GLU A 183 17.79 -15.44 -21.87
CA GLU A 183 16.51 -15.14 -21.22
C GLU A 183 16.37 -13.63 -20.99
N LYS A 184 17.42 -12.98 -20.48
CA LYS A 184 17.49 -11.52 -20.35
C LYS A 184 17.26 -10.80 -21.67
N ALA A 185 17.91 -11.24 -22.75
CA ALA A 185 17.73 -10.65 -24.07
C ALA A 185 16.29 -10.79 -24.58
N SER A 186 15.67 -11.96 -24.35
CA SER A 186 14.25 -12.21 -24.66
C SER A 186 13.34 -11.25 -23.91
N ILE A 187 13.53 -11.14 -22.59
CA ILE A 187 12.74 -10.24 -21.73
C ILE A 187 12.90 -8.79 -22.21
N VAL A 188 14.12 -8.30 -22.45
CA VAL A 188 14.35 -6.94 -22.96
C VAL A 188 13.63 -6.70 -24.29
N ALA A 189 13.67 -7.67 -25.22
CA ALA A 189 12.94 -7.59 -26.47
C ALA A 189 11.42 -7.53 -26.23
N GLY A 190 10.88 -8.42 -25.41
CA GLY A 190 9.47 -8.42 -25.01
C GLY A 190 9.03 -7.09 -24.40
N ARG A 191 9.85 -6.51 -23.50
CA ARG A 191 9.59 -5.18 -22.90
C ARG A 191 9.65 -4.07 -23.93
N LEU A 192 10.61 -4.07 -24.85
CA LEU A 192 10.70 -3.06 -25.91
C LEU A 192 9.44 -3.05 -26.77
N PHE A 193 8.98 -4.21 -27.23
CA PHE A 193 7.78 -4.30 -28.06
C PHE A 193 6.49 -4.01 -27.27
N THR A 194 6.44 -4.38 -25.99
CA THR A 194 5.33 -4.02 -25.09
C THR A 194 5.18 -2.50 -24.98
N HIS A 195 6.27 -1.79 -24.68
CA HIS A 195 6.22 -0.33 -24.57
C HIS A 195 6.04 0.36 -25.92
N ALA A 196 6.59 -0.19 -27.01
CA ALA A 196 6.35 0.33 -28.35
C ALA A 196 4.86 0.23 -28.73
N ALA A 197 4.20 -0.89 -28.41
CA ALA A 197 2.75 -1.04 -28.60
C ALA A 197 1.97 -0.05 -27.73
N LEU A 198 2.33 0.09 -26.45
CA LEU A 198 1.69 1.03 -25.53
C LEU A 198 1.82 2.49 -26.02
N VAL A 199 3.02 2.91 -26.41
CA VAL A 199 3.28 4.23 -26.98
C VAL A 199 2.46 4.47 -28.25
N GLY A 200 2.32 3.44 -29.08
CA GLY A 200 1.44 3.44 -30.25
C GLY A 200 -0.04 3.66 -29.89
N VAL A 201 -0.55 2.93 -28.89
CA VAL A 201 -1.91 3.12 -28.35
C VAL A 201 -2.09 4.53 -27.77
N CYS A 202 -1.14 5.02 -26.97
CA CYS A 202 -1.16 6.38 -26.42
C CYS A 202 -1.20 7.44 -27.53
N PHE A 203 -0.43 7.26 -28.60
CA PHE A 203 -0.46 8.14 -29.77
C PHE A 203 -1.83 8.14 -30.45
N LEU A 204 -2.42 6.96 -30.68
CA LEU A 204 -3.73 6.83 -31.31
C LEU A 204 -4.83 7.46 -30.46
N LEU A 205 -4.81 7.22 -29.15
CA LEU A 205 -5.73 7.85 -28.19
C LEU A 205 -5.56 9.37 -28.16
N ALA A 206 -4.32 9.86 -28.12
CA ALA A 206 -4.02 11.29 -28.19
C ALA A 206 -4.65 11.93 -29.44
N GLU A 207 -4.46 11.30 -30.60
CA GLU A 207 -4.97 11.80 -31.87
C GLU A 207 -6.51 11.76 -31.94
N MET A 208 -7.15 10.73 -31.37
CA MET A 208 -8.61 10.62 -31.29
C MET A 208 -9.20 11.69 -30.36
N THR A 209 -8.64 11.86 -29.16
CA THR A 209 -9.15 12.81 -28.16
C THR A 209 -8.89 14.25 -28.59
N MET A 210 -7.75 14.54 -29.21
CA MET A 210 -7.45 15.83 -29.84
C MET A 210 -8.45 16.22 -30.95
N ARG A 211 -8.93 15.21 -31.68
CA ARG A 211 -9.89 15.40 -32.77
C ARG A 211 -11.32 15.51 -32.27
N SER A 212 -11.67 14.85 -31.17
CA SER A 212 -12.97 14.99 -30.53
C SER A 212 -13.11 16.35 -29.84
N ALA A 213 -12.01 16.89 -29.31
CA ALA A 213 -12.01 18.14 -28.55
C ALA A 213 -12.37 19.41 -29.38
N PRO A 214 -13.12 20.36 -28.79
CA PRO A 214 -13.39 21.68 -29.36
C PRO A 214 -12.11 22.48 -29.59
N LYS A 215 -12.15 23.45 -30.50
CA LYS A 215 -10.96 24.18 -31.00
C LYS A 215 -10.03 24.71 -29.90
N TYR A 216 -10.57 25.36 -28.87
CA TYR A 216 -9.79 25.96 -27.78
C TYR A 216 -9.39 25.00 -26.66
N PHE A 217 -9.94 23.78 -26.65
CA PHE A 217 -9.71 22.77 -25.60
C PHE A 217 -8.81 21.63 -26.07
N ARG A 218 -8.21 21.73 -27.27
CA ARG A 218 -7.29 20.70 -27.79
C ARG A 218 -6.00 20.57 -26.99
N TRP A 219 -5.65 21.53 -26.14
CA TRP A 219 -4.50 21.39 -25.25
C TRP A 219 -4.82 20.51 -24.02
N VAL A 220 -6.10 20.32 -23.66
CA VAL A 220 -6.50 19.55 -22.46
C VAL A 220 -6.05 18.08 -22.53
N PRO A 221 -6.22 17.34 -23.65
CA PRO A 221 -5.66 15.99 -23.75
C PRO A 221 -4.13 15.94 -23.56
N TRP A 222 -3.41 16.99 -23.98
CA TRP A 222 -1.97 17.09 -23.79
C TRP A 222 -1.56 17.38 -22.35
N LEU A 223 -2.43 17.97 -21.53
CA LEU A 223 -2.18 18.15 -20.11
C LEU A 223 -2.12 16.79 -19.40
N ALA A 224 -3.03 15.87 -19.72
CA ALA A 224 -3.02 14.51 -19.16
C ALA A 224 -1.84 13.67 -19.72
N LEU A 225 -1.63 13.70 -21.04
CA LEU A 225 -0.53 12.95 -21.67
C LEU A 225 0.85 13.47 -21.24
N GLY A 226 1.02 14.80 -21.15
CA GLY A 226 2.28 15.44 -20.78
C GLY A 226 2.80 14.99 -19.41
N LEU A 227 1.90 14.59 -18.51
CA LEU A 227 2.27 14.05 -17.19
C LEU A 227 2.88 12.65 -17.25
N ILE A 228 2.56 11.82 -18.24
CA ILE A 228 2.91 10.39 -18.24
C ILE A 228 4.42 10.17 -18.00
N PRO A 229 5.36 10.83 -18.71
CA PRO A 229 6.79 10.63 -18.44
C PRO A 229 7.19 11.01 -17.02
N LEU A 230 6.61 12.09 -16.47
CA LEU A 230 6.88 12.51 -15.09
C LEU A 230 6.34 11.48 -14.10
N LEU A 231 5.12 10.97 -14.31
CA LEU A 231 4.52 9.94 -13.46
C LEU A 231 5.32 8.64 -13.49
N VAL A 232 5.81 8.22 -14.66
CA VAL A 232 6.68 7.04 -14.80
C VAL A 232 8.00 7.27 -14.07
N ILE A 233 8.64 8.44 -14.20
CA ILE A 233 9.88 8.75 -13.47
C ILE A 233 9.62 8.74 -11.96
N THR A 234 8.53 9.36 -11.51
CA THR A 234 8.16 9.38 -10.09
C THR A 234 7.95 7.95 -9.58
N ASP A 235 7.16 7.13 -10.29
CA ASP A 235 6.94 5.72 -9.95
C ASP A 235 8.24 4.93 -9.83
N GLN A 236 9.18 5.15 -10.75
CA GLN A 236 10.50 4.54 -10.70
C GLN A 236 11.29 4.98 -9.47
N LEU A 237 11.28 6.28 -9.14
CA LEU A 237 11.97 6.82 -7.95
C LEU A 237 11.36 6.28 -6.66
N LEU A 238 10.03 6.22 -6.56
CA LEU A 238 9.32 5.63 -5.42
C LEU A 238 9.67 4.14 -5.28
N GLY A 239 9.74 3.45 -6.40
CA GLY A 239 10.12 2.05 -6.43
C GLY A 239 11.58 1.78 -6.05
N ILE A 240 12.47 2.78 -6.13
CA ILE A 240 13.87 2.67 -5.69
C ILE A 240 13.99 3.07 -4.21
N MET A 241 13.33 4.15 -3.80
CA MET A 241 13.44 4.65 -2.42
C MET A 241 12.70 3.80 -1.39
N TRP A 242 11.48 3.39 -1.75
CA TRP A 242 10.50 2.83 -0.83
C TRP A 242 9.99 1.45 -1.25
N ASN A 243 10.55 0.90 -2.35
CA ASN A 243 10.11 -0.35 -2.96
C ASN A 243 8.57 -0.42 -3.10
N ARG A 244 7.94 0.70 -3.46
CA ARG A 244 6.48 0.86 -3.57
C ARG A 244 6.12 1.54 -4.90
N PRO A 245 5.07 1.06 -5.60
CA PRO A 245 4.59 1.74 -6.80
C PRO A 245 3.84 3.03 -6.44
N LEU A 246 3.87 4.01 -7.34
CA LEU A 246 3.21 5.31 -7.22
C LEU A 246 1.74 5.18 -6.93
N ILE A 247 1.05 4.23 -7.57
CA ILE A 247 -0.38 4.05 -7.39
C ILE A 247 -0.72 3.71 -5.93
N ASN A 248 0.13 2.92 -5.25
CA ASN A 248 -0.06 2.56 -3.85
C ASN A 248 0.18 3.77 -2.94
N VAL A 249 1.20 4.57 -3.22
CA VAL A 249 1.47 5.82 -2.48
C VAL A 249 0.28 6.79 -2.65
N VAL A 250 -0.20 6.98 -3.87
CA VAL A 250 -1.34 7.87 -4.18
C VAL A 250 -2.64 7.39 -3.53
N ASN A 251 -2.88 6.08 -3.47
CA ASN A 251 -4.02 5.51 -2.74
C ASN A 251 -3.94 5.81 -1.23
N GLY A 252 -2.74 5.72 -0.67
CA GLY A 252 -2.44 6.06 0.73
C GLY A 252 -2.84 7.49 1.13
N LEU A 253 -2.76 8.46 0.21
CA LEU A 253 -3.10 9.89 0.45
C LEU A 253 -4.56 10.14 0.87
N THR A 254 -5.43 9.16 0.73
CA THR A 254 -6.85 9.27 1.12
C THR A 254 -7.30 8.15 2.04
N GLN A 255 -6.35 7.43 2.63
CA GLN A 255 -6.66 6.34 3.55
C GLN A 255 -7.32 6.87 4.85
N SER A 256 -7.12 8.14 5.21
CA SER A 256 -7.85 8.85 6.27
C SER A 256 -9.28 9.25 5.88
N GLY A 257 -9.71 8.96 4.64
CA GLY A 257 -11.04 9.29 4.12
C GLY A 257 -11.14 10.65 3.41
N GLN A 258 -10.12 11.51 3.50
CA GLN A 258 -10.07 12.80 2.79
C GLN A 258 -8.68 13.06 2.20
N LEU A 259 -8.61 13.84 1.12
CA LEU A 259 -7.35 14.29 0.52
C LEU A 259 -7.00 15.69 1.06
N ASP A 260 -5.97 15.78 1.91
CA ASP A 260 -5.41 17.06 2.33
C ASP A 260 -3.92 17.14 1.95
N LEU A 261 -3.66 17.69 0.76
CA LEU A 261 -2.31 17.82 0.23
C LEU A 261 -1.39 18.68 1.11
N ALA A 262 -1.93 19.63 1.88
CA ALA A 262 -1.10 20.48 2.73
C ALA A 262 -0.60 19.69 3.95
N VAL A 263 -1.50 18.92 4.56
CA VAL A 263 -1.16 18.02 5.67
C VAL A 263 -0.18 16.94 5.20
N GLU A 264 -0.45 16.27 4.08
CA GLU A 264 0.44 15.22 3.55
C GLU A 264 1.84 15.75 3.24
N LEU A 265 1.96 16.94 2.63
CA LEU A 265 3.25 17.58 2.40
C LEU A 265 3.95 17.98 3.70
N LYS A 266 3.21 18.52 4.68
CA LYS A 266 3.75 18.86 6.00
C LYS A 266 4.27 17.61 6.73
N THR A 267 3.53 16.51 6.68
CA THR A 267 3.95 15.20 7.23
C THR A 267 5.22 14.69 6.55
N SER A 268 5.42 15.00 5.26
CA SER A 268 6.68 14.72 4.55
C SER A 268 7.83 15.70 4.84
N GLY A 269 7.63 16.65 5.76
CA GLY A 269 8.62 17.68 6.14
C GLY A 269 8.59 18.96 5.30
N LEU A 270 7.60 19.14 4.42
CA LEU A 270 7.42 20.32 3.56
C LEU A 270 6.22 21.16 4.02
N ASP A 271 6.46 22.12 4.92
CA ASP A 271 5.42 23.07 5.36
C ASP A 271 5.30 24.24 4.37
N VAL A 272 4.42 24.07 3.38
CA VAL A 272 4.16 25.07 2.31
C VAL A 272 2.76 25.69 2.41
N GLY A 273 1.94 25.24 3.36
CA GLY A 273 0.53 25.58 3.49
C GLY A 273 -0.35 25.18 2.28
N PRO A 274 -1.67 25.40 2.36
CA PRO A 274 -2.62 24.97 1.32
C PRO A 274 -2.38 25.62 -0.05
N LEU A 275 -2.05 26.91 -0.09
CA LEU A 275 -1.78 27.61 -1.34
C LEU A 275 -0.49 27.08 -1.99
N GLY A 276 0.57 26.85 -1.19
CA GLY A 276 1.83 26.31 -1.68
C GLY A 276 1.67 24.91 -2.26
N ALA A 277 0.89 24.05 -1.60
CA ALA A 277 0.58 22.70 -2.09
C ALA A 277 -0.07 22.74 -3.50
N TRP A 278 -1.08 23.59 -3.71
CA TRP A 278 -1.71 23.74 -5.04
C TRP A 278 -0.80 24.39 -6.08
N LEU A 279 0.08 25.33 -5.68
CA LEU A 279 1.09 25.90 -6.57
C LEU A 279 2.11 24.86 -7.05
N ILE A 280 2.49 23.90 -6.20
CA ILE A 280 3.35 22.77 -6.59
C ILE A 280 2.64 21.92 -7.66
N VAL A 281 1.38 21.57 -7.43
CA VAL A 281 0.57 20.80 -8.41
C VAL A 281 0.50 21.54 -9.75
N LEU A 282 0.19 22.83 -9.74
CA LEU A 282 0.18 23.66 -10.95
C LEU A 282 1.56 23.75 -11.62
N GLY A 283 2.63 23.80 -10.83
CA GLY A 283 4.01 23.76 -11.30
C GLY A 283 4.32 22.47 -12.05
N VAL A 284 3.90 21.31 -11.52
CA VAL A 284 4.07 20.00 -12.19
C VAL A 284 3.36 19.98 -13.54
N PHE A 285 2.11 20.45 -13.62
CA PHE A 285 1.40 20.57 -14.88
C PHE A 285 2.07 21.53 -15.87
N ALA A 286 2.61 22.66 -15.39
CA ALA A 286 3.32 23.61 -16.23
C ALA A 286 4.60 22.98 -16.82
N VAL A 287 5.39 22.29 -16.01
CA VAL A 287 6.60 21.57 -16.46
C VAL A 287 6.25 20.50 -17.49
N ALA A 288 5.20 19.70 -17.25
CA ALA A 288 4.71 18.70 -18.18
C ALA A 288 4.35 19.30 -19.56
N MET A 289 3.65 20.44 -19.55
CA MET A 289 3.26 21.14 -20.77
C MET A 289 4.44 21.77 -21.50
N LEU A 290 5.39 22.36 -20.77
CA LEU A 290 6.62 22.91 -21.35
C LEU A 290 7.47 21.82 -22.00
N MET A 291 7.61 20.66 -21.35
CA MET A 291 8.30 19.50 -21.89
C MET A 291 7.64 18.99 -23.18
N ALA A 292 6.32 18.76 -23.16
CA ALA A 292 5.57 18.32 -24.34
C ALA A 292 5.64 19.34 -25.50
N GLY A 293 5.56 20.64 -25.17
CA GLY A 293 5.70 21.75 -26.11
C GLY A 293 7.11 21.85 -26.72
N GLY A 294 8.16 21.70 -25.91
CA GLY A 294 9.55 21.64 -26.38
C GLY A 294 9.79 20.47 -27.33
N CYS A 295 9.28 19.28 -26.99
CA CYS A 295 9.31 18.12 -27.86
C CYS A 295 8.58 18.37 -29.19
N TRP A 296 7.46 19.09 -29.17
CA TRP A 296 6.72 19.44 -30.38
C TRP A 296 7.53 20.40 -31.26
N LEU A 297 8.21 21.40 -30.68
CA LEU A 297 9.09 22.30 -31.42
C LEU A 297 10.23 21.54 -32.11
N ILE A 298 10.85 20.59 -31.43
CA ILE A 298 11.89 19.70 -31.99
C ILE A 298 11.31 18.88 -33.15
N SER A 299 10.19 18.19 -32.92
CA SER A 299 9.54 17.35 -33.94
C SER A 299 9.14 18.15 -35.18
N LYS A 300 8.70 19.40 -34.98
CA LYS A 300 8.38 20.34 -36.06
C LYS A 300 9.62 20.80 -36.81
N HIS A 301 10.71 21.11 -36.12
CA HIS A 301 11.99 21.50 -36.72
C HIS A 301 12.50 20.42 -37.69
N TYR A 302 12.42 19.14 -37.29
CA TYR A 302 12.81 18.00 -38.11
C TYR A 302 11.71 17.49 -39.07
N LYS A 303 10.58 18.20 -39.19
CA LYS A 303 9.45 17.87 -40.08
C LYS A 303 8.95 16.42 -39.92
N MET A 304 8.99 15.90 -38.70
CA MET A 304 8.60 14.51 -38.42
C MET A 304 7.10 14.33 -38.68
N SER A 305 6.74 13.28 -39.42
CA SER A 305 5.35 12.97 -39.75
C SER A 305 5.09 11.47 -39.80
N ILE A 306 3.88 11.06 -39.41
CA ILE A 306 3.42 9.66 -39.44
C ILE A 306 1.99 9.62 -39.98
N SER A 307 1.62 8.52 -40.63
CA SER A 307 0.22 8.27 -41.00
C SER A 307 -0.46 7.37 -39.95
N VAL A 308 -1.77 7.53 -39.78
CA VAL A 308 -2.54 6.76 -38.78
C VAL A 308 -2.48 5.26 -39.09
N GLY A 309 -2.54 4.88 -40.36
CA GLY A 309 -2.42 3.48 -40.77
C GLY A 309 -1.06 2.87 -40.44
N TRP A 310 0.03 3.63 -40.61
CA TRP A 310 1.36 3.16 -40.22
C TRP A 310 1.47 2.99 -38.70
N ALA A 311 0.94 3.92 -37.91
CA ALA A 311 0.92 3.82 -36.46
C ALA A 311 0.12 2.59 -35.98
N LEU A 312 -1.06 2.34 -36.56
CA LEU A 312 -1.87 1.14 -36.28
C LEU A 312 -1.12 -0.14 -36.62
N LEU A 313 -0.50 -0.20 -37.81
CA LEU A 313 0.27 -1.37 -38.25
C LEU A 313 1.43 -1.67 -37.29
N VAL A 314 2.23 -0.65 -36.94
CA VAL A 314 3.36 -0.83 -36.00
C VAL A 314 2.86 -1.30 -34.64
N THR A 315 1.83 -0.65 -34.10
CA THR A 315 1.25 -1.00 -32.81
C THR A 315 0.80 -2.46 -32.80
N PHE A 316 0.10 -2.88 -33.84
CA PHE A 316 -0.39 -4.25 -33.99
C PHE A 316 0.74 -5.26 -34.16
N VAL A 317 1.75 -4.96 -34.99
CA VAL A 317 2.93 -5.82 -35.18
C VAL A 317 3.72 -5.95 -33.87
N CYS A 318 3.95 -4.87 -33.14
CA CYS A 318 4.61 -4.91 -31.83
C CYS A 318 3.83 -5.80 -30.86
N TRP A 319 2.50 -5.68 -30.81
CA TRP A 319 1.66 -6.54 -29.98
C TRP A 319 1.74 -8.02 -30.38
N LEU A 320 1.71 -8.35 -31.67
CA LEU A 320 1.91 -9.72 -32.14
C LEU A 320 3.29 -10.28 -31.77
N VAL A 321 4.33 -9.45 -31.82
CA VAL A 321 5.68 -9.85 -31.39
C VAL A 321 5.72 -10.13 -29.90
N VAL A 322 5.01 -9.36 -29.06
CA VAL A 322 4.88 -9.66 -27.61
C VAL A 322 4.22 -11.03 -27.39
N ILE A 323 3.12 -11.32 -28.10
CA ILE A 323 2.45 -12.63 -27.99
C ILE A 323 3.39 -13.75 -28.42
N ALA A 324 4.11 -13.58 -29.53
CA ALA A 324 5.06 -14.56 -30.01
C ALA A 324 6.22 -14.77 -29.04
N GLU A 325 6.79 -13.69 -28.49
CA GLU A 325 7.86 -13.74 -27.50
C GLU A 325 7.42 -14.49 -26.24
N GLN A 326 6.22 -14.21 -25.71
CA GLN A 326 5.71 -14.87 -24.51
C GLN A 326 5.35 -16.33 -24.77
N GLY A 327 4.73 -16.65 -25.91
CA GLY A 327 4.36 -18.03 -26.25
C GLY A 327 5.56 -18.92 -26.59
N VAL A 328 6.62 -18.35 -27.18
CA VAL A 328 7.89 -19.05 -27.31
C VAL A 328 8.56 -19.15 -25.94
N GLY A 329 8.64 -18.02 -25.22
CA GLY A 329 9.22 -17.88 -23.89
C GLY A 329 8.70 -18.89 -22.87
N SER A 330 7.40 -19.16 -22.86
CA SER A 330 6.77 -20.13 -21.95
C SER A 330 7.30 -21.56 -22.08
N ASN A 331 7.88 -21.91 -23.23
CA ASN A 331 8.41 -23.25 -23.49
C ASN A 331 9.90 -23.40 -23.17
N TRP A 332 10.69 -22.33 -23.25
CA TRP A 332 12.15 -22.41 -23.12
C TRP A 332 12.75 -21.61 -21.97
N LYS A 333 12.10 -20.54 -21.50
CA LYS A 333 12.51 -19.84 -20.26
C LYS A 333 12.22 -20.76 -19.07
N GLN A 334 13.04 -20.69 -18.04
CA GLN A 334 12.69 -21.35 -16.78
C GLN A 334 11.40 -20.74 -16.23
N VAL A 335 10.51 -21.59 -15.68
CA VAL A 335 9.24 -21.14 -15.09
C VAL A 335 9.48 -20.08 -14.01
N THR A 336 10.54 -20.23 -13.21
CA THR A 336 10.93 -19.25 -12.19
C THR A 336 11.34 -17.91 -12.79
N VAL A 337 12.12 -17.90 -13.88
CA VAL A 337 12.50 -16.66 -14.60
C VAL A 337 11.27 -15.99 -15.20
N TRP A 338 10.32 -16.78 -15.70
CA TRP A 338 9.07 -16.25 -16.25
C TRP A 338 8.14 -15.69 -15.17
N GLN A 339 8.06 -16.33 -13.99
CA GLN A 339 7.39 -15.81 -12.81
C GLN A 339 8.04 -14.51 -12.32
N ASP A 340 9.36 -14.46 -12.24
CA ASP A 340 10.11 -13.27 -11.85
C ASP A 340 9.89 -12.12 -12.87
N GLU A 341 9.85 -12.43 -14.18
CA GLU A 341 9.45 -11.47 -15.22
C GLU A 341 8.04 -10.94 -14.98
N ARG A 342 7.09 -11.82 -14.65
CA ARG A 342 5.71 -11.43 -14.37
C ARG A 342 5.60 -10.52 -13.15
N LYS A 343 6.39 -10.78 -12.11
CA LYS A 343 6.42 -9.99 -10.85
C LYS A 343 7.14 -8.67 -10.99
N ALA A 344 8.25 -8.64 -11.73
CA ALA A 344 9.07 -7.44 -11.86
C ALA A 344 8.38 -6.33 -12.67
N PHE A 345 7.40 -6.68 -13.51
CA PHE A 345 6.73 -5.74 -14.40
C PHE A 345 5.21 -5.78 -14.18
N ASP A 346 4.58 -4.64 -13.91
CA ASP A 346 3.12 -4.60 -13.70
C ASP A 346 2.31 -4.74 -15.00
N LEU A 347 2.86 -4.24 -16.12
CA LEU A 347 2.15 -4.20 -17.40
C LEU A 347 2.53 -5.38 -18.31
N HIS A 348 1.54 -6.19 -18.68
CA HIS A 348 1.66 -7.30 -19.63
C HIS A 348 0.57 -7.22 -20.71
N LEU A 349 0.95 -7.22 -21.98
CA LEU A 349 0.01 -7.13 -23.11
C LEU A 349 -0.22 -8.45 -23.87
N GLY A 350 0.54 -9.50 -23.57
CA GLY A 350 0.40 -10.79 -24.24
C GLY A 350 -0.59 -11.73 -23.55
N LEU A 351 -0.83 -12.87 -24.19
CA LEU A 351 -1.90 -13.81 -23.86
C LEU A 351 -1.46 -14.96 -22.95
N PHE A 352 -0.15 -15.07 -22.67
CA PHE A 352 0.41 -16.14 -21.86
C PHE A 352 0.87 -15.57 -20.51
N ALA A 353 0.62 -16.32 -19.43
CA ALA A 353 1.09 -15.98 -18.10
C ALA A 353 1.68 -17.24 -17.45
N PRO A 354 2.75 -17.10 -16.64
CA PRO A 354 3.21 -18.21 -15.80
C PRO A 354 2.17 -18.50 -14.71
N PRO A 355 2.18 -19.70 -14.12
CA PRO A 355 1.44 -19.95 -12.87
C PRO A 355 1.89 -18.94 -11.81
N GLN A 356 0.95 -18.36 -11.04
CA GLN A 356 1.24 -17.27 -10.10
C GLN A 356 2.12 -17.72 -8.91
N GLY A 357 2.12 -19.01 -8.59
CA GLY A 357 2.93 -19.62 -7.54
C GLY A 357 3.04 -21.12 -7.73
N VAL A 358 3.32 -21.85 -6.66
CA VAL A 358 3.37 -23.32 -6.64
C VAL A 358 2.02 -23.97 -6.32
N GLY A 359 1.03 -23.18 -5.88
CA GLY A 359 -0.36 -23.60 -5.74
C GLY A 359 -1.29 -22.45 -5.37
N SER A 360 -2.55 -22.53 -5.82
CA SER A 360 -3.61 -21.58 -5.51
C SER A 360 -4.63 -22.23 -4.59
N TYR A 361 -5.09 -21.51 -3.56
CA TYR A 361 -5.95 -22.05 -2.52
C TYR A 361 -7.11 -21.12 -2.19
N ARG A 362 -8.30 -21.68 -2.02
CA ARG A 362 -9.40 -21.03 -1.31
C ARG A 362 -9.16 -21.21 0.18
N VAL A 363 -9.25 -20.11 0.93
CA VAL A 363 -8.93 -20.10 2.36
C VAL A 363 -10.06 -19.49 3.18
N THR A 364 -10.23 -19.99 4.39
CA THR A 364 -10.99 -19.32 5.45
C THR A 364 -10.10 -19.21 6.67
N PHE A 365 -9.97 -18.03 7.24
CA PHE A 365 -9.14 -17.78 8.41
C PHE A 365 -9.92 -17.94 9.73
N TYR A 366 -9.23 -18.29 10.80
CA TYR A 366 -9.74 -18.13 12.15
C TYR A 366 -9.66 -16.67 12.57
N GLU A 367 -10.76 -16.11 13.05
CA GLU A 367 -10.85 -14.68 13.37
C GLU A 367 -10.07 -14.28 14.64
N GLY A 368 -9.88 -15.22 15.57
CA GLY A 368 -9.08 -15.00 16.77
C GLY A 368 -9.77 -14.13 17.85
N VAL A 369 -11.10 -14.16 17.97
CA VAL A 369 -11.83 -13.30 18.92
C VAL A 369 -12.07 -14.05 20.23
N ALA A 370 -11.63 -13.45 21.35
CA ALA A 370 -11.88 -13.99 22.69
C ALA A 370 -13.38 -14.00 23.01
N ASP A 371 -13.87 -15.11 23.59
CA ASP A 371 -15.26 -15.18 24.07
C ASP A 371 -15.41 -14.37 25.36
N HIS A 372 -16.29 -13.37 25.34
CA HIS A 372 -16.56 -12.48 26.49
C HIS A 372 -17.45 -13.09 27.57
N GLN A 373 -17.74 -14.39 27.51
CA GLN A 373 -18.71 -15.02 28.41
C GLN A 373 -18.08 -15.42 29.75
N GLY A 374 -17.92 -14.44 30.65
CA GLY A 374 -17.56 -14.73 32.03
C GLY A 374 -17.30 -13.49 32.89
N ALA A 375 -17.54 -13.62 34.19
CA ALA A 375 -17.07 -12.64 35.16
C ALA A 375 -15.55 -12.77 35.30
N VAL A 376 -14.81 -11.69 35.07
CA VAL A 376 -13.36 -11.66 35.31
C VAL A 376 -13.12 -11.56 36.82
N PRO A 377 -12.38 -12.51 37.44
CA PRO A 377 -12.09 -12.44 38.87
C PRO A 377 -11.13 -11.30 39.18
N SER A 378 -11.27 -10.71 40.37
CA SER A 378 -10.24 -9.83 40.91
C SER A 378 -8.99 -10.65 41.22
N LEU A 379 -7.83 -10.19 40.75
CA LEU A 379 -6.56 -10.88 40.99
C LEU A 379 -6.05 -10.58 42.41
N ILE A 380 -5.63 -11.64 43.09
CA ILE A 380 -5.03 -11.57 44.43
C ILE A 380 -3.62 -10.96 44.33
N ASN A 381 -2.78 -11.52 43.45
CA ASN A 381 -1.47 -10.97 43.15
C ASN A 381 -1.52 -10.15 41.87
N LYS A 382 -1.01 -8.92 41.92
CA LYS A 382 -1.01 -7.97 40.80
C LYS A 382 0.37 -7.34 40.69
N PRO A 383 1.37 -8.05 40.13
CA PRO A 383 2.68 -7.43 39.86
C PRO A 383 2.51 -6.27 38.88
N ASP A 384 3.38 -5.26 38.99
CA ASP A 384 3.46 -4.21 37.97
C ASP A 384 3.96 -4.83 36.65
N VAL A 385 3.35 -4.42 35.54
CA VAL A 385 3.69 -4.89 34.19
C VAL A 385 4.14 -3.69 33.37
N PHE A 386 5.39 -3.72 32.91
CA PHE A 386 5.97 -2.69 32.05
C PHE A 386 6.13 -3.25 30.64
N ILE A 387 5.51 -2.59 29.65
CA ILE A 387 5.63 -2.92 28.23
C ILE A 387 6.32 -1.75 27.54
N PHE A 388 7.55 -1.96 27.08
CA PHE A 388 8.30 -1.02 26.26
C PHE A 388 8.17 -1.44 24.80
N MET A 389 7.47 -0.62 24.02
CA MET A 389 7.32 -0.78 22.57
C MET A 389 8.31 0.14 21.87
N LEU A 390 9.27 -0.44 21.16
CA LEU A 390 10.33 0.27 20.48
C LEU A 390 10.01 0.34 18.99
N GLU A 391 9.77 1.54 18.47
CA GLU A 391 9.46 1.72 17.05
C GLU A 391 10.61 1.21 16.16
N SER A 392 10.29 0.46 15.09
CA SER A 392 11.21 0.07 14.01
C SER A 392 12.52 -0.60 14.49
N THR A 393 12.46 -1.36 15.59
CA THR A 393 13.64 -2.00 16.21
C THR A 393 13.85 -3.44 15.73
N ARG A 394 15.00 -3.71 15.12
CA ARG A 394 15.42 -5.04 14.65
C ARG A 394 15.98 -5.90 15.77
N ALA A 395 15.76 -7.21 15.67
CA ALA A 395 16.33 -8.19 16.59
C ALA A 395 17.88 -8.14 16.63
N ASP A 396 18.53 -7.95 15.47
CA ASP A 396 20.00 -7.93 15.33
C ASP A 396 20.66 -6.62 15.80
N ALA A 397 19.86 -5.61 16.18
CA ALA A 397 20.35 -4.41 16.83
C ALA A 397 20.64 -4.62 18.33
N ILE A 398 20.05 -5.65 18.96
CA ILE A 398 20.26 -5.95 20.39
C ILE A 398 21.51 -6.82 20.56
N ARG A 399 22.66 -6.17 20.59
CA ARG A 399 23.98 -6.80 20.73
C ARG A 399 24.92 -6.02 21.66
N PRO A 400 25.95 -6.65 22.25
CA PRO A 400 26.75 -6.04 23.32
C PRO A 400 27.45 -4.71 22.98
N ASP A 401 27.79 -4.47 21.71
CA ASP A 401 28.42 -3.22 21.24
C ASP A 401 27.43 -2.08 20.97
N VAL A 402 26.13 -2.37 20.85
CA VAL A 402 25.06 -1.38 20.59
C VAL A 402 24.19 -1.17 21.81
N ALA A 403 23.70 -2.25 22.39
CA ALA A 403 22.73 -2.28 23.49
C ALA A 403 23.24 -3.22 24.60
N PRO A 404 24.30 -2.83 25.33
CA PRO A 404 24.94 -3.69 26.33
C PRO A 404 23.99 -4.12 27.46
N PHE A 405 23.09 -3.24 27.91
CA PHE A 405 22.13 -3.60 28.96
C PHE A 405 21.07 -4.57 28.46
N LEU A 406 20.40 -4.27 27.33
CA LEU A 406 19.32 -5.09 26.79
C LEU A 406 19.83 -6.45 26.32
N SER A 407 21.04 -6.53 25.74
CA SER A 407 21.65 -7.82 25.39
C SER A 407 21.93 -8.68 26.62
N GLN A 408 22.50 -8.11 27.68
CA GLN A 408 22.69 -8.83 28.95
C GLN A 408 21.34 -9.23 29.57
N PHE A 409 20.39 -8.29 29.65
CA PHE A 409 19.06 -8.50 30.20
C PHE A 409 18.32 -9.66 29.51
N ARG A 410 18.35 -9.70 28.16
CA ARG A 410 17.85 -10.82 27.35
C ARG A 410 18.48 -12.15 27.77
N ASP A 411 19.81 -12.20 27.83
CA ASP A 411 20.55 -13.45 27.97
C ASP A 411 20.51 -14.00 29.41
N THR A 412 20.42 -13.12 30.42
CA THR A 412 20.52 -13.52 31.83
C THR A 412 19.20 -13.51 32.59
N GLU A 413 18.26 -12.63 32.25
CA GLU A 413 17.07 -12.38 33.08
C GLU A 413 15.75 -12.72 32.38
N CYS A 414 15.69 -12.63 31.05
CA CYS A 414 14.47 -12.91 30.29
C CYS A 414 14.27 -14.40 29.97
N GLN A 415 13.05 -14.76 29.60
CA GLN A 415 12.74 -16.05 28.99
C GLN A 415 13.59 -16.27 27.74
N PRO A 416 14.26 -17.43 27.60
CA PRO A 416 15.09 -17.68 26.41
C PRO A 416 14.20 -17.85 25.18
N PHE A 417 14.42 -17.02 24.16
CA PHE A 417 13.74 -17.12 22.88
C PHE A 417 14.76 -17.19 21.74
N ASP A 418 14.56 -18.12 20.81
CA ASP A 418 15.32 -18.26 19.56
C ASP A 418 14.42 -17.94 18.35
N GLY A 419 14.62 -16.77 17.75
CA GLY A 419 13.72 -16.26 16.71
C GLY A 419 12.46 -15.62 17.29
N THR A 420 12.36 -14.31 17.14
CA THR A 420 11.24 -13.49 17.63
C THR A 420 10.72 -12.61 16.49
N TRP A 421 9.42 -12.67 16.25
CA TRP A 421 8.80 -12.19 15.02
C TRP A 421 7.63 -11.25 15.30
N ALA A 422 7.64 -10.09 14.67
CA ALA A 422 6.47 -9.23 14.57
C ALA A 422 5.41 -9.87 13.69
N ALA A 423 4.14 -9.64 14.05
CA ALA A 423 3.02 -10.13 13.25
C ALA A 423 2.82 -9.32 11.96
N SER A 424 3.44 -8.15 11.84
CA SER A 424 3.39 -7.28 10.66
C SER A 424 4.67 -6.45 10.52
N ASN A 425 4.83 -5.78 9.38
CA ASN A 425 5.87 -4.81 9.08
C ASN A 425 5.38 -3.35 9.18
N ALA A 426 4.32 -3.11 9.97
CA ALA A 426 3.67 -1.81 10.10
C ALA A 426 3.10 -1.61 11.52
N THR A 427 3.37 -0.45 12.13
CA THR A 427 3.04 -0.12 13.53
C THR A 427 1.61 -0.50 13.94
N HIS A 428 0.60 0.05 13.25
CA HIS A 428 -0.81 -0.18 13.59
C HIS A 428 -1.23 -1.65 13.53
N LEU A 429 -0.68 -2.41 12.58
CA LEU A 429 -0.96 -3.84 12.41
C LEU A 429 -0.25 -4.67 13.48
N SER A 430 1.01 -4.35 13.79
CA SER A 430 1.77 -5.02 14.84
C SER A 430 1.17 -4.79 16.23
N TRP A 431 0.76 -3.56 16.54
CA TRP A 431 0.10 -3.25 17.81
C TRP A 431 -1.25 -3.95 17.94
N PHE A 432 -2.05 -3.96 16.86
CA PHE A 432 -3.30 -4.70 16.83
C PHE A 432 -3.06 -6.18 17.15
N ALA A 433 -2.10 -6.81 16.47
CA ALA A 433 -1.77 -8.21 16.70
C ALA A 433 -1.27 -8.48 18.12
N PHE A 434 -0.43 -7.60 18.66
CA PHE A 434 0.09 -7.69 20.01
C PHE A 434 -1.04 -7.60 21.05
N PHE A 435 -1.83 -6.54 21.05
CA PHE A 435 -2.83 -6.29 22.12
C PHE A 435 -4.11 -7.11 21.97
N HIS A 436 -4.50 -7.47 20.74
CA HIS A 436 -5.70 -8.28 20.49
C HIS A 436 -5.39 -9.77 20.36
N SER A 437 -4.12 -10.18 20.23
CA SER A 437 -3.73 -11.57 19.92
C SER A 437 -4.44 -12.12 18.67
N ARG A 438 -4.47 -11.29 17.62
CA ARG A 438 -5.16 -11.56 16.35
C ARG A 438 -4.23 -11.40 15.16
N VAL A 439 -4.49 -12.15 14.09
CA VAL A 439 -3.76 -11.98 12.83
C VAL A 439 -4.06 -10.58 12.25
N PRO A 440 -3.07 -9.80 11.79
CA PRO A 440 -3.29 -8.42 11.38
C PRO A 440 -4.26 -8.21 10.21
N ILE A 441 -4.52 -9.24 9.39
CA ILE A 441 -5.49 -9.18 8.30
C ILE A 441 -6.90 -8.74 8.75
N PHE A 442 -7.25 -8.96 10.02
CA PHE A 442 -8.55 -8.60 10.57
C PHE A 442 -8.64 -7.15 11.11
N TRP A 443 -7.54 -6.39 11.13
CA TRP A 443 -7.49 -5.07 11.76
C TRP A 443 -8.55 -4.11 11.20
N ARG A 444 -8.69 -4.06 9.88
CA ARG A 444 -9.63 -3.16 9.18
C ARG A 444 -11.07 -3.57 9.43
N GLU A 445 -11.42 -4.84 9.21
CA GLU A 445 -12.76 -5.36 9.48
C GLU A 445 -13.16 -5.15 10.95
N ALA A 446 -12.22 -5.33 11.89
CA ALA A 446 -12.45 -5.07 13.30
C ALA A 446 -12.77 -3.59 13.60
N LEU A 447 -12.14 -2.65 12.89
CA LEU A 447 -12.43 -1.21 13.03
C LEU A 447 -13.76 -0.82 12.38
N GLU A 448 -14.04 -1.31 11.17
CA GLU A 448 -15.26 -1.00 10.42
C GLU A 448 -16.50 -1.64 11.05
N GLY A 449 -16.32 -2.78 11.73
CA GLY A 449 -17.37 -3.46 12.49
C GLY A 449 -17.82 -2.75 13.77
N ILE A 450 -17.21 -1.62 14.16
CA ILE A 450 -17.57 -0.86 15.36
C ILE A 450 -18.79 0.02 15.05
N PRO A 451 -19.99 -0.29 15.59
CA PRO A 451 -21.22 0.44 15.24
C PRO A 451 -21.27 1.84 15.86
N ASP A 452 -20.67 2.02 17.05
CA ASP A 452 -20.61 3.30 17.76
C ASP A 452 -19.20 3.50 18.33
N ARG A 453 -18.39 4.31 17.63
CA ARG A 453 -17.00 4.57 18.03
C ARG A 453 -16.89 5.11 19.44
N LYS A 454 -17.88 5.86 19.95
CA LYS A 454 -17.83 6.44 21.31
C LYS A 454 -17.98 5.40 22.42
N LYS A 455 -18.49 4.20 22.10
CA LYS A 455 -18.69 3.10 23.04
C LYS A 455 -17.63 2.00 22.92
N TYR A 456 -16.65 2.17 22.03
CA TYR A 456 -15.60 1.19 21.86
C TYR A 456 -14.55 1.33 22.97
N HIS A 457 -14.25 0.24 23.67
CA HIS A 457 -13.37 0.19 24.85
C HIS A 457 -12.01 -0.45 24.55
N GLY A 458 -11.58 -0.50 23.28
CA GLY A 458 -10.26 -1.03 22.90
C GLY A 458 -10.18 -2.56 22.95
N ALA A 459 -8.95 -3.06 23.09
CA ALA A 459 -8.66 -4.49 23.05
C ALA A 459 -9.30 -5.25 24.22
N ILE A 460 -9.94 -6.39 23.90
CA ILE A 460 -10.64 -7.24 24.86
C ILE A 460 -9.72 -7.69 26.01
N PRO A 461 -8.48 -8.16 25.77
CA PRO A 461 -7.59 -8.55 26.84
C PRO A 461 -7.27 -7.41 27.83
N LEU A 462 -7.11 -6.18 27.32
CA LEU A 462 -6.87 -5.02 28.17
C LEU A 462 -8.10 -4.65 29.01
N GLN A 463 -9.30 -4.79 28.46
CA GLN A 463 -10.55 -4.64 29.23
C GLN A 463 -10.63 -5.67 30.37
N GLN A 464 -10.24 -6.91 30.13
CA GLN A 464 -10.21 -7.95 31.16
C GLN A 464 -9.18 -7.65 32.25
N LEU A 465 -7.98 -7.17 31.90
CA LEU A 465 -7.00 -6.71 32.89
C LEU A 465 -7.53 -5.54 33.74
N LYS A 466 -8.21 -4.58 33.10
CA LYS A 466 -8.88 -3.47 33.79
C LYS A 466 -9.92 -3.97 34.80
N GLN A 467 -10.75 -4.94 34.40
CA GLN A 467 -11.75 -5.59 35.27
C GLN A 467 -11.11 -6.41 36.40
N ALA A 468 -9.96 -7.03 36.14
CA ALA A 468 -9.17 -7.75 37.13
C ALA A 468 -8.49 -6.84 38.17
N GLY A 469 -8.59 -5.51 38.00
CA GLY A 469 -8.14 -4.50 38.95
C GLY A 469 -6.78 -3.86 38.61
N TYR A 470 -6.33 -3.96 37.35
CA TYR A 470 -5.16 -3.22 36.88
C TYR A 470 -5.50 -1.77 36.57
N ALA A 471 -4.62 -0.85 36.96
CA ALA A 471 -4.59 0.51 36.42
C ALA A 471 -3.74 0.53 35.14
N ILE A 472 -4.30 1.00 34.03
CA ILE A 472 -3.65 0.98 32.71
C ILE A 472 -3.19 2.39 32.36
N GLU A 473 -1.90 2.54 32.13
CA GLU A 473 -1.27 3.81 31.77
C GLU A 473 -0.55 3.67 30.43
N VAL A 474 -0.88 4.52 29.48
CA VAL A 474 -0.28 4.56 28.15
C VAL A 474 0.46 5.88 27.99
N ARG A 475 1.75 5.80 27.68
CA ARG A 475 2.59 6.95 27.35
C ARG A 475 3.31 6.69 26.05
N ALA A 476 2.93 7.40 25.00
CA ALA A 476 3.56 7.32 23.70
C ALA A 476 4.26 8.64 23.39
N VAL A 477 5.47 8.58 22.83
CA VAL A 477 6.17 9.81 22.38
C VAL A 477 5.74 10.26 20.98
N CYS A 478 4.98 9.42 20.28
CA CYS A 478 4.37 9.66 18.98
C CYS A 478 2.86 9.99 19.09
N ASP A 479 2.24 10.30 17.96
CA ASP A 479 0.79 10.50 17.85
C ASP A 479 0.08 9.16 17.63
N LEU A 480 -0.78 8.76 18.57
CA LEU A 480 -1.54 7.51 18.47
C LEU A 480 -2.75 7.60 17.52
N GLY A 481 -3.03 8.78 16.96
CA GLY A 481 -4.10 9.00 15.98
C GLY A 481 -3.83 8.38 14.61
N TYR A 482 -2.58 8.03 14.29
CA TYR A 482 -2.20 7.46 13.00
C TYR A 482 -2.97 6.16 12.69
N LYS A 483 -3.81 6.14 11.65
CA LYS A 483 -4.66 4.97 11.33
C LYS A 483 -5.48 4.46 12.51
N ASP A 484 -5.93 5.33 13.42
CA ASP A 484 -6.73 4.92 14.57
C ASP A 484 -6.07 3.83 15.45
N PHE A 485 -4.74 3.63 15.44
CA PHE A 485 -4.17 2.51 16.18
C PHE A 485 -4.29 2.69 17.69
N GLY A 486 -4.14 3.91 18.22
CA GLY A 486 -4.45 4.21 19.62
C GLY A 486 -5.91 3.89 19.96
N PHE A 487 -6.84 4.31 19.10
CA PHE A 487 -8.26 4.03 19.25
C PHE A 487 -8.56 2.51 19.21
N SER A 488 -7.95 1.78 18.27
CA SER A 488 -8.15 0.34 18.10
C SER A 488 -7.70 -0.46 19.31
N ASN A 489 -6.66 -0.01 20.01
CA ASN A 489 -6.08 -0.73 21.14
C ASN A 489 -6.66 -0.24 22.48
N PHE A 490 -6.92 1.05 22.63
CA PHE A 490 -7.26 1.68 23.92
C PHE A 490 -8.67 2.28 23.98
N GLY A 491 -9.44 2.20 22.90
CA GLY A 491 -10.81 2.69 22.86
C GLY A 491 -10.93 4.19 22.63
N TYR A 492 -12.14 4.70 22.83
CA TYR A 492 -12.45 6.12 22.67
C TYR A 492 -11.96 6.94 23.86
N GLU A 493 -11.10 7.93 23.58
CA GLU A 493 -10.49 8.82 24.58
C GLU A 493 -9.80 8.04 25.72
N LYS A 494 -10.27 8.19 26.97
CA LYS A 494 -9.72 7.54 28.17
C LYS A 494 -10.71 6.54 28.79
N ASN A 495 -11.58 5.92 27.98
CA ASN A 495 -12.61 5.04 28.53
C ASN A 495 -12.08 3.67 29.02
N LEU A 496 -10.91 3.24 28.56
CA LEU A 496 -10.20 2.04 29.04
C LEU A 496 -9.06 2.37 29.99
N VAL A 497 -8.28 3.41 29.67
CA VAL A 497 -7.00 3.73 30.29
C VAL A 497 -7.13 4.86 31.31
N ASP A 498 -6.36 4.77 32.40
CA ASP A 498 -6.31 5.79 33.46
C ASP A 498 -5.44 6.99 33.07
N VAL A 499 -4.34 6.71 32.37
CA VAL A 499 -3.44 7.72 31.82
C VAL A 499 -3.27 7.47 30.33
N LEU A 500 -3.42 8.54 29.55
CA LEU A 500 -3.09 8.57 28.13
C LEU A 500 -2.30 9.85 27.87
N GLU A 501 -1.02 9.69 27.57
CA GLU A 501 -0.11 10.77 27.16
C GLU A 501 0.43 10.44 25.76
N GLN A 502 0.38 11.42 24.87
CA GLN A 502 0.83 11.30 23.49
C GLN A 502 1.23 12.65 22.92
N ALA A 503 2.07 12.65 21.90
CA ALA A 503 2.41 13.86 21.15
C ALA A 503 1.40 14.10 20.04
N HIS A 504 0.22 14.61 20.42
CA HIS A 504 -0.88 14.95 19.51
C HIS A 504 -1.05 16.47 19.38
N ASP A 505 -1.70 16.92 18.30
CA ASP A 505 -1.91 18.33 17.95
C ASP A 505 -2.30 19.19 19.16
N GLY A 506 -1.47 20.21 19.46
CA GLY A 506 -1.68 21.15 20.56
C GLY A 506 -1.13 20.72 21.92
N SER A 507 -0.54 19.54 22.04
CA SER A 507 0.10 19.07 23.28
C SER A 507 1.44 19.77 23.56
N GLU A 508 1.86 19.78 24.83
CA GLU A 508 3.20 20.29 25.19
C GLU A 508 4.33 19.43 24.62
N LEU A 509 4.10 18.12 24.47
CA LEU A 509 5.06 17.17 23.92
C LEU A 509 5.33 17.41 22.43
N GLU A 510 4.33 17.85 21.65
CA GLU A 510 4.46 18.13 20.22
C GLU A 510 5.59 19.13 19.91
N LYS A 511 5.84 20.08 20.82
CA LYS A 511 6.85 21.14 20.65
C LYS A 511 8.30 20.69 20.88
N LEU A 512 8.48 19.50 21.45
CA LEU A 512 9.78 18.97 21.83
C LEU A 512 10.29 17.98 20.78
N ASN A 513 11.60 17.76 20.74
CA ASN A 513 12.17 16.69 19.91
C ASN A 513 11.89 15.31 20.52
N VAL A 514 12.00 14.24 19.73
CA VAL A 514 11.68 12.86 20.17
C VAL A 514 12.42 12.46 21.45
N SER A 515 13.74 12.68 21.50
CA SER A 515 14.55 12.30 22.67
C SER A 515 14.22 13.08 23.95
N GLU A 516 13.76 14.33 23.83
CA GLU A 516 13.29 15.14 24.95
C GLU A 516 11.94 14.61 25.48
N ARG A 517 11.04 14.23 24.57
CA ARG A 517 9.76 13.61 24.93
C ARG A 517 10.00 12.31 25.69
N GLU A 518 10.90 11.46 25.23
CA GLU A 518 11.22 10.18 25.90
C GLU A 518 11.72 10.39 27.33
N LYS A 519 12.61 11.36 27.58
CA LYS A 519 13.07 11.67 28.94
C LYS A 519 11.91 12.07 29.86
N ILE A 520 11.03 12.95 29.39
CA ILE A 520 9.85 13.40 30.15
C ILE A 520 8.91 12.22 30.39
N THR A 521 8.71 11.36 29.39
CA THR A 521 7.90 10.15 29.51
C THR A 521 8.44 9.20 30.56
N PHE A 522 9.77 8.96 30.60
CA PHE A 522 10.40 8.14 31.63
C PHE A 522 10.35 8.78 33.02
N GLU A 523 10.47 10.11 33.12
CA GLU A 523 10.32 10.84 34.39
C GLU A 523 8.91 10.66 34.96
N ARG A 524 7.88 10.92 34.15
CA ARG A 524 6.47 10.74 34.54
C ARG A 524 6.10 9.29 34.82
N LEU A 525 6.74 8.34 34.13
CA LEU A 525 6.59 6.92 34.44
C LEU A 525 7.13 6.60 35.83
N ARG A 526 8.34 7.08 36.19
CA ARG A 526 8.90 6.91 37.54
C ARG A 526 8.00 7.52 38.61
N GLU A 527 7.49 8.73 38.39
CA GLU A 527 6.53 9.38 39.30
C GLU A 527 5.27 8.54 39.50
N SER A 528 4.74 7.95 38.44
CA SER A 528 3.54 7.12 38.51
C SER A 528 3.78 5.81 39.26
N VAL A 529 4.98 5.24 39.14
CA VAL A 529 5.39 4.07 39.94
C VAL A 529 5.50 4.44 41.42
N LEU A 530 6.13 5.57 41.76
CA LEU A 530 6.29 6.04 43.14
C LEU A 530 4.95 6.37 43.81
N ASN A 531 4.04 7.00 43.08
CA ASN A 531 2.74 7.40 43.60
C ASN A 531 1.77 6.23 43.77
N ARG A 532 2.07 5.07 43.20
CA ARG A 532 1.21 3.89 43.33
C ARG A 532 1.52 3.14 44.62
N PRO A 533 0.54 2.88 45.50
CA PRO A 533 0.78 2.16 46.75
C PRO A 533 1.31 0.73 46.51
N ASP A 534 2.51 0.42 47.03
CA ASP A 534 3.04 -0.95 47.08
C ASP A 534 2.25 -1.76 48.10
N THR A 535 1.14 -2.36 47.68
CA THR A 535 0.12 -2.85 48.62
C THR A 535 -0.09 -4.34 48.63
N GLY A 536 0.57 -5.13 47.78
CA GLY A 536 0.39 -6.59 47.70
C GLY A 536 -1.05 -7.08 47.41
N ALA A 537 -2.07 -6.22 47.48
CA ALA A 537 -3.49 -6.51 47.32
C ALA A 537 -4.29 -5.31 46.73
N GLY A 538 -3.72 -4.10 46.66
CA GLY A 538 -4.38 -2.86 46.25
C GLY A 538 -3.91 -2.25 44.92
N GLY A 539 -3.82 -3.07 43.86
CA GLY A 539 -3.74 -2.66 42.45
C GLY A 539 -2.33 -2.54 41.88
N GLY A 540 -1.87 -3.57 41.16
CA GLY A 540 -0.74 -3.43 40.24
C GLY A 540 -1.20 -2.67 39.00
N GLY A 541 -0.27 -2.15 38.21
CA GLY A 541 -0.69 -1.64 36.92
C GLY A 541 0.19 -1.95 35.75
N LEU A 542 -0.41 -1.63 34.62
CA LEU A 542 0.04 -1.97 33.30
C LEU A 542 0.48 -0.68 32.64
N TYR A 543 1.79 -0.55 32.47
CA TYR A 543 2.44 0.62 31.90
C TYR A 543 2.88 0.29 30.48
N ILE A 544 2.27 0.94 29.50
CA ILE A 544 2.61 0.79 28.08
C ILE A 544 3.37 2.07 27.68
N THR A 545 4.66 1.93 27.39
CA THR A 545 5.55 3.02 27.02
C THR A 545 6.05 2.81 25.60
N ALA A 546 5.72 3.72 24.69
CA ALA A 546 6.19 3.67 23.30
C ALA A 546 7.30 4.69 23.06
N LEU A 547 8.42 4.21 22.51
CA LEU A 547 9.63 4.96 22.22
C LEU A 547 9.84 5.05 20.71
N ASP A 548 10.25 6.22 20.23
CA ASP A 548 10.27 6.58 18.80
C ASP A 548 11.68 7.02 18.37
N SER A 549 12.67 6.99 19.27
CA SER A 549 14.06 7.29 18.93
C SER A 549 14.62 6.46 17.76
N PRO A 550 14.32 5.16 17.63
CA PRO A 550 14.76 4.37 16.48
C PRO A 550 13.91 4.53 15.22
N HIS A 551 12.85 5.33 15.28
CA HIS A 551 12.05 5.71 14.13
C HIS A 551 12.78 6.76 13.26
N TYR A 552 12.39 6.87 12.00
CA TYR A 552 12.95 7.74 10.95
C TYR A 552 13.77 8.95 11.46
N ASN A 553 14.98 9.08 10.92
CA ASN A 553 16.06 10.00 11.32
C ASN A 553 16.84 9.64 12.58
N TYR A 554 16.44 8.65 13.38
CA TYR A 554 17.23 8.08 14.48
C TYR A 554 17.74 9.13 15.49
N TYR A 555 17.03 9.27 16.59
CA TYR A 555 17.23 10.31 17.59
C TYR A 555 17.95 9.81 18.84
N TRP A 556 18.64 10.72 19.50
CA TRP A 556 19.14 10.56 20.87
C TRP A 556 19.26 11.93 21.50
N HIS A 557 19.28 11.96 22.84
CA HIS A 557 19.40 13.23 23.55
C HIS A 557 20.78 13.85 23.31
N LYS A 558 20.84 15.18 23.16
CA LYS A 558 22.09 15.92 22.90
C LYS A 558 23.21 15.70 23.94
N ASP A 559 22.83 15.33 25.16
CA ASP A 559 23.76 15.07 26.27
C ASP A 559 24.23 13.59 26.30
N PHE A 560 23.72 12.74 25.42
CA PHE A 560 24.13 11.35 25.27
C PHE A 560 25.33 11.26 24.34
N ASP A 561 26.39 10.55 24.77
CA ASP A 561 27.56 10.30 23.92
C ASP A 561 27.36 9.00 23.12
N PRO A 562 27.11 9.08 21.80
CA PRO A 562 26.81 7.90 21.00
C PRO A 562 28.04 6.99 20.84
N PRO A 563 27.89 5.64 20.89
CA PRO A 563 29.03 4.72 20.76
C PRO A 563 29.67 4.74 19.36
N PHE A 564 28.89 4.91 18.29
CA PHE A 564 29.40 4.99 16.93
C PHE A 564 29.63 6.45 16.55
N LYS A 565 30.87 6.80 16.16
CA LYS A 565 31.23 8.20 15.79
C LYS A 565 31.14 8.48 14.29
N GLU A 566 31.24 7.46 13.46
CA GLU A 566 31.11 7.59 11.99
C GLU A 566 29.67 7.35 11.56
N TYR A 567 28.81 8.36 11.73
CA TYR A 567 27.40 8.30 11.33
C TYR A 567 27.02 9.48 10.44
N ASP A 568 25.84 9.43 9.83
CA ASP A 568 25.30 10.56 9.08
C ASP A 568 24.70 11.61 10.03
N GLU A 569 25.24 12.82 10.07
CA GLU A 569 24.73 13.89 10.93
C GLU A 569 23.34 14.37 10.49
N ASN A 570 23.06 14.37 9.18
CA ASN A 570 21.83 14.90 8.58
C ASN A 570 21.14 13.81 7.75
N THR A 571 20.89 12.66 8.39
CA THR A 571 20.39 11.40 7.83
C THR A 571 19.97 11.49 6.36
N ARG A 572 20.92 11.23 5.46
CA ARG A 572 20.65 11.24 4.02
C ARG A 572 20.32 9.82 3.56
N PHE A 573 19.20 9.69 2.86
CA PHE A 573 18.79 8.44 2.22
C PHE A 573 18.98 8.60 0.71
N PRO A 574 20.18 8.34 0.16
CA PRO A 574 20.39 8.46 -1.28
C PRO A 574 19.65 7.32 -2.02
N LEU A 575 19.27 7.61 -3.27
CA LEU A 575 18.58 6.67 -4.17
C LEU A 575 19.42 5.44 -4.54
N ASN A 576 20.75 5.59 -4.59
CA ASN A 576 21.67 4.49 -4.92
C ASN A 576 22.91 4.62 -4.02
N PRO A 577 22.78 4.24 -2.73
CA PRO A 577 23.86 4.40 -1.76
C PRO A 577 25.02 3.46 -2.06
N THR A 578 26.22 3.95 -1.82
CA THR A 578 27.38 3.09 -1.59
C THR A 578 27.23 2.35 -0.25
N LYS A 579 27.91 1.21 -0.09
CA LYS A 579 27.93 0.47 1.19
C LYS A 579 28.36 1.34 2.38
N ASN A 580 29.28 2.29 2.17
CA ASN A 580 29.73 3.20 3.22
C ASN A 580 28.66 4.23 3.60
N GLU A 581 27.83 4.68 2.65
CA GLU A 581 26.67 5.52 2.94
C GLU A 581 25.63 4.75 3.75
N VAL A 582 25.33 3.50 3.35
CA VAL A 582 24.45 2.61 4.12
C VAL A 582 24.96 2.46 5.56
N GLN A 583 26.24 2.13 5.72
CA GLN A 583 26.81 1.90 7.05
C GLN A 583 26.75 3.14 7.95
N ARG A 584 26.88 4.36 7.42
CA ARG A 584 26.75 5.58 8.23
C ARG A 584 25.31 5.82 8.71
N VAL A 585 24.31 5.45 7.90
CA VAL A 585 22.89 5.47 8.30
C VAL A 585 22.64 4.40 9.37
N VAL A 586 23.15 3.19 9.17
CA VAL A 586 23.05 2.08 10.14
C VAL A 586 23.74 2.42 11.47
N ASN A 587 24.91 3.06 11.45
CA ASN A 587 25.58 3.52 12.67
C ASN A 587 24.75 4.56 13.42
N ARG A 588 24.05 5.43 12.69
CA ARG A 588 23.11 6.39 13.28
C ARG A 588 21.93 5.68 13.94
N TYR A 589 21.36 4.68 13.26
CA TYR A 589 20.32 3.83 13.83
C TYR A 589 20.81 3.14 15.11
N TRP A 590 21.97 2.50 15.10
CA TRP A 590 22.55 1.88 16.30
C TRP A 590 22.77 2.86 17.45
N ASN A 591 23.13 4.12 17.17
CA ASN A 591 23.22 5.14 18.22
C ASN A 591 21.86 5.46 18.88
N SER A 592 20.77 5.45 18.10
CA SER A 592 19.43 5.62 18.66
C SER A 592 18.99 4.41 19.52
N ILE A 593 19.40 3.20 19.13
CA ILE A 593 19.19 1.99 19.94
C ILE A 593 20.00 2.05 21.23
N ALA A 594 21.25 2.52 21.19
CA ALA A 594 22.08 2.73 22.38
C ALA A 594 21.46 3.74 23.36
N TRP A 595 20.77 4.76 22.84
CA TRP A 595 20.02 5.71 23.65
C TRP A 595 18.80 5.07 24.33
N VAL A 596 18.05 4.23 23.60
CA VAL A 596 16.96 3.44 24.18
C VAL A 596 17.48 2.48 25.25
N ASP A 597 18.56 1.76 24.98
CA ASP A 597 19.24 0.86 25.94
C ASP A 597 19.56 1.58 27.25
N PHE A 598 20.14 2.78 27.14
CA PHE A 598 20.45 3.63 28.29
C PHE A 598 19.19 4.01 29.10
N GLN A 599 18.12 4.44 28.44
CA GLN A 599 16.90 4.85 29.15
C GLN A 599 16.21 3.67 29.85
N VAL A 600 16.13 2.51 29.20
CA VAL A 600 15.54 1.31 29.80
C VAL A 600 16.40 0.80 30.96
N LYS A 601 17.73 0.85 30.83
CA LYS A 601 18.66 0.55 31.94
C LYS A 601 18.39 1.45 33.14
N GLU A 602 18.35 2.76 32.94
CA GLU A 602 18.12 3.73 34.02
C GLU A 602 16.77 3.51 34.72
N PHE A 603 15.75 3.11 33.97
CA PHE A 603 14.45 2.75 34.54
C PHE A 603 14.50 1.45 35.33
N CYS A 604 15.18 0.42 34.83
CA CYS A 604 15.37 -0.83 35.56
C CYS A 604 16.19 -0.64 36.84
N ASP A 605 17.22 0.20 36.82
CA ASP A 605 18.01 0.55 37.99
C ASP A 605 17.17 1.32 39.02
N PHE A 606 16.28 2.21 38.58
CA PHE A 606 15.28 2.84 39.43
C PHE A 606 14.37 1.79 40.10
N LEU A 607 13.80 0.85 39.34
CA LEU A 607 12.96 -0.22 39.92
C LEU A 607 13.73 -1.07 40.93
N LYS A 608 15.03 -1.31 40.71
CA LYS A 608 15.91 -2.04 41.64
C LYS A 608 16.12 -1.22 42.93
N ALA A 609 16.36 0.08 42.81
CA ALA A 609 16.52 0.98 43.95
C ALA A 609 15.25 1.08 44.80
N GLU A 610 14.08 1.06 44.17
CA GLU A 610 12.77 1.09 44.86
C GLU A 610 12.29 -0.30 45.32
N GLY A 611 13.08 -1.37 45.11
CA GLY A 611 12.71 -2.74 45.51
C GLY A 611 11.55 -3.36 44.71
N ARG A 612 11.13 -2.74 43.60
CA ARG A 612 9.99 -3.18 42.77
C ARG A 612 10.38 -4.14 41.66
N TYR A 613 11.65 -4.16 41.27
CA TYR A 613 12.14 -4.91 40.11
C TYR A 613 11.80 -6.41 40.17
N ASP A 614 12.00 -7.05 41.32
CA ASP A 614 11.78 -8.50 41.47
C ASP A 614 10.32 -8.90 41.29
N ASN A 615 9.39 -8.06 41.77
CA ASN A 615 7.94 -8.28 41.65
C ASN A 615 7.32 -7.64 40.39
N SER A 616 8.15 -7.23 39.42
CA SER A 616 7.66 -6.67 38.16
C SER A 616 7.82 -7.66 37.01
N ILE A 617 6.87 -7.60 36.07
CA ILE A 617 6.99 -8.19 34.74
C ILE A 617 7.47 -7.07 33.80
N ILE A 618 8.53 -7.32 33.04
CA ILE A 618 9.08 -6.35 32.09
C ILE A 618 9.12 -6.99 30.70
N ILE A 619 8.42 -6.37 29.76
CA ILE A 619 8.34 -6.76 28.36
C ILE A 619 9.00 -5.65 27.54
N VAL A 620 10.03 -5.99 26.76
CA VAL A 620 10.66 -5.07 25.81
C VAL A 620 10.56 -5.69 24.43
N THR A 621 9.99 -4.97 23.47
CA THR A 621 9.87 -5.46 22.10
C THR A 621 9.99 -4.35 21.07
N GLY A 622 10.47 -4.71 19.87
CA GLY A 622 10.20 -3.91 18.67
C GLY A 622 8.78 -4.16 18.17
N ASP A 623 8.10 -3.16 17.61
CA ASP A 623 6.80 -3.37 16.96
C ASP A 623 6.94 -3.95 15.54
N HIS A 624 7.97 -3.53 14.81
CA HIS A 624 8.51 -4.17 13.61
C HIS A 624 9.98 -3.77 13.44
N GLY A 625 10.64 -4.32 12.42
CA GLY A 625 12.00 -3.94 12.01
C GLY A 625 12.01 -2.89 10.90
N GLU A 626 13.19 -2.64 10.34
CA GLU A 626 13.41 -1.71 9.24
C GLU A 626 14.56 -2.18 8.31
N GLU A 627 14.43 -1.94 7.00
CA GLU A 627 15.45 -2.30 6.01
C GLU A 627 16.41 -1.13 5.72
N PHE A 628 17.69 -1.47 5.53
CA PHE A 628 18.80 -0.58 5.19
C PHE A 628 19.46 -1.04 3.88
N GLN A 629 18.67 -1.19 2.81
CA GLN A 629 19.09 -1.60 1.46
C GLN A 629 19.40 -3.09 1.25
N GLU A 630 19.10 -3.97 2.22
CA GLU A 630 19.23 -5.43 2.03
C GLU A 630 18.34 -5.93 0.88
N GLN A 631 17.17 -5.34 0.67
CA GLN A 631 16.30 -5.59 -0.48
C GLN A 631 16.24 -4.40 -1.47
N GLY A 632 17.22 -3.48 -1.39
CA GLY A 632 17.33 -2.34 -2.30
C GLY A 632 16.38 -1.18 -2.02
N SER A 633 15.83 -1.09 -0.80
CA SER A 633 14.99 0.02 -0.34
C SER A 633 15.39 0.48 1.05
N TRP A 634 14.79 1.57 1.52
CA TRP A 634 14.92 2.07 2.87
C TRP A 634 13.59 1.91 3.59
N PHE A 635 13.66 1.79 4.91
CA PHE A 635 12.52 1.79 5.80
C PHE A 635 11.77 0.45 5.89
N HIS A 636 10.57 0.49 6.44
CA HIS A 636 9.73 -0.67 6.64
C HIS A 636 8.56 -0.65 5.64
N CYS A 637 7.60 -1.57 5.82
CA CYS A 637 6.35 -1.51 5.07
C CYS A 637 6.54 -1.82 3.56
N SER A 638 7.55 -2.63 3.21
CA SER A 638 7.90 -3.00 1.83
C SER A 638 8.13 -4.50 1.63
N SER A 639 8.36 -5.26 2.71
CA SER A 639 8.54 -6.72 2.66
C SER A 639 8.19 -7.38 3.99
N LEU A 640 8.03 -8.70 3.98
CA LEU A 640 7.90 -9.51 5.20
C LEU A 640 9.21 -10.23 5.55
N ARG A 641 10.34 -9.73 5.06
CA ARG A 641 11.66 -10.30 5.32
C ARG A 641 12.12 -10.04 6.76
N PRO A 642 13.11 -10.80 7.27
CA PRO A 642 13.58 -10.65 8.65
C PRO A 642 13.99 -9.23 9.01
N GLU A 643 14.53 -8.44 8.08
CA GLU A 643 14.90 -7.05 8.33
C GLU A 643 13.72 -6.21 8.83
N GLN A 644 12.50 -6.51 8.40
CA GLN A 644 11.29 -5.79 8.80
C GLN A 644 10.40 -6.53 9.80
N THR A 645 10.63 -7.82 10.04
CA THR A 645 9.75 -8.64 10.88
C THR A 645 10.46 -9.34 12.03
N ALA A 646 11.79 -9.48 12.02
CA ALA A 646 12.54 -9.98 13.16
C ALA A 646 12.78 -8.82 14.15
N VAL A 647 12.11 -8.89 15.29
CA VAL A 647 12.15 -7.84 16.33
C VAL A 647 12.68 -8.44 17.62
N PRO A 648 13.32 -7.66 18.51
CA PRO A 648 13.57 -8.20 19.85
C PRO A 648 12.22 -8.44 20.53
N LEU A 649 12.11 -9.53 21.27
CA LEU A 649 11.05 -9.74 22.25
C LEU A 649 11.69 -10.32 23.50
N MET A 650 11.65 -9.56 24.58
CA MET A 650 12.25 -9.89 25.87
C MET A 650 11.17 -9.87 26.93
N ILE A 651 10.98 -10.97 27.65
CA ILE A 651 10.03 -11.03 28.76
C ILE A 651 10.75 -11.48 30.03
N LYS A 652 10.88 -10.57 31.00
CA LYS A 652 11.31 -10.87 32.36
C LYS A 652 10.07 -11.07 33.22
N TRP A 653 9.91 -12.27 33.76
CA TRP A 653 8.85 -12.58 34.71
C TRP A 653 9.22 -12.15 36.12
N THR A 654 8.27 -12.24 37.06
CA THR A 654 8.59 -12.01 38.48
C THR A 654 9.61 -13.03 38.97
N SER A 655 10.42 -12.68 39.97
CA SER A 655 11.46 -13.58 40.49
C SER A 655 10.89 -14.90 41.05
N LEU A 656 9.60 -14.92 41.41
CA LEU A 656 8.88 -16.13 41.84
C LEU A 656 8.55 -17.10 40.69
N MET A 657 8.46 -16.62 39.46
CA MET A 657 8.13 -17.43 38.28
C MET A 657 9.36 -18.02 37.60
N GLY A 658 10.56 -17.48 37.88
CA GLY A 658 11.78 -17.82 37.15
C GLY A 658 11.73 -17.33 35.70
N ARG A 659 12.62 -17.85 34.85
CA ARG A 659 12.77 -17.38 33.46
C ARG A 659 11.75 -18.00 32.49
N GLY A 660 11.07 -19.09 32.85
CA GLY A 660 10.23 -19.85 31.91
C GLY A 660 11.05 -20.70 30.93
N PRO A 661 10.39 -21.55 30.12
CA PRO A 661 11.04 -22.47 29.19
C PRO A 661 11.58 -21.77 27.94
N SER A 662 12.61 -22.34 27.31
CA SER A 662 13.09 -21.88 26.01
C SER A 662 12.03 -22.06 24.92
N ARG A 663 11.88 -21.10 24.02
CA ARG A 663 10.97 -21.17 22.87
C ARG A 663 11.63 -20.73 21.58
N ASP A 664 11.16 -21.29 20.49
CA ASP A 664 11.57 -20.88 19.15
C ASP A 664 10.40 -20.23 18.41
N ASP A 665 10.69 -19.36 17.46
CA ASP A 665 9.72 -18.71 16.57
C ASP A 665 8.55 -18.03 17.30
N VAL A 666 8.87 -17.25 18.34
CA VAL A 666 7.86 -16.54 19.13
C VAL A 666 7.29 -15.37 18.35
N ASN A 667 5.95 -15.25 18.31
CA ASN A 667 5.28 -14.17 17.60
C ASN A 667 4.60 -13.17 18.56
N HIS A 668 4.41 -11.92 18.12
CA HIS A 668 3.70 -10.90 18.92
C HIS A 668 2.31 -11.33 19.40
N ILE A 669 1.59 -12.14 18.61
CA ILE A 669 0.26 -12.62 19.00
C ILE A 669 0.30 -13.46 20.28
N ASP A 670 1.43 -14.10 20.60
CA ASP A 670 1.56 -15.01 21.73
C ASP A 670 1.77 -14.28 23.08
N VAL A 671 2.09 -12.97 23.05
CA VAL A 671 2.49 -12.23 24.26
C VAL A 671 1.32 -12.04 25.24
N ILE A 672 0.16 -11.60 24.75
CA ILE A 672 -0.99 -11.33 25.61
C ILE A 672 -1.57 -12.60 26.25
N PRO A 673 -1.81 -13.71 25.51
CA PRO A 673 -2.27 -14.96 26.13
C PRO A 673 -1.30 -15.46 27.20
N THR A 674 0.01 -15.34 26.96
CA THR A 674 1.05 -15.70 27.92
C THR A 674 1.00 -14.81 29.17
N LEU A 675 0.86 -13.49 28.99
CA LEU A 675 0.75 -12.54 30.11
C LEU A 675 -0.50 -12.81 30.95
N MET A 676 -1.65 -13.04 30.32
CA MET A 676 -2.89 -13.34 31.03
C MET A 676 -2.76 -14.63 31.85
N ASN A 677 -2.15 -15.67 31.28
CA ASN A 677 -1.87 -16.90 32.01
C ASN A 677 -0.91 -16.68 33.18
N ALA A 678 0.17 -15.92 32.97
CA ALA A 678 1.16 -15.57 34.01
C ALA A 678 0.54 -14.83 35.19
N LEU A 679 -0.46 -13.99 34.94
CA LEU A 679 -1.21 -13.25 35.96
C LEU A 679 -2.28 -14.10 36.67
N GLY A 680 -2.47 -15.36 36.26
CA GLY A 680 -3.46 -16.26 36.84
C GLY A 680 -4.89 -16.01 36.36
N MET A 681 -5.04 -15.39 35.18
CA MET A 681 -6.36 -15.21 34.57
C MET A 681 -6.95 -16.58 34.18
N PRO A 682 -8.28 -16.78 34.30
CA PRO A 682 -8.93 -18.02 33.89
C PRO A 682 -8.67 -18.38 32.41
N ALA A 683 -8.54 -19.67 32.09
CA ALA A 683 -8.24 -20.12 30.73
C ALA A 683 -9.25 -19.61 29.67
N ASN A 684 -10.52 -19.50 30.02
CA ASN A 684 -11.55 -18.98 29.12
C ASN A 684 -11.36 -17.50 28.74
N THR A 685 -10.50 -16.75 29.45
CA THR A 685 -10.18 -15.36 29.07
C THR A 685 -9.29 -15.27 27.83
N ILE A 686 -8.60 -16.36 27.49
CA ILE A 686 -7.74 -16.48 26.30
C ILE A 686 -8.33 -17.42 25.24
N ASP A 687 -9.46 -18.10 25.53
CA ASP A 687 -10.14 -18.99 24.59
C ASP A 687 -10.58 -18.22 23.34
N GLY A 688 -10.21 -18.72 22.17
CA GLY A 688 -10.54 -18.12 20.88
C GLY A 688 -9.51 -17.12 20.36
N LEU A 689 -8.51 -16.71 21.15
CA LEU A 689 -7.37 -15.93 20.66
C LEU A 689 -6.46 -16.77 19.74
N ALA A 690 -5.76 -16.11 18.81
CA ALA A 690 -4.88 -16.80 17.86
C ALA A 690 -3.50 -17.14 18.44
N GLY A 691 -3.07 -16.37 19.45
CA GLY A 691 -1.82 -16.60 20.16
C GLY A 691 -1.87 -17.75 21.16
N ARG A 692 -0.69 -18.22 21.54
CA ARG A 692 -0.50 -19.34 22.46
C ARG A 692 0.14 -18.90 23.76
N ASN A 693 0.06 -19.78 24.76
CA ASN A 693 0.72 -19.56 26.04
C ASN A 693 2.15 -20.13 26.04
N LEU A 694 3.14 -19.25 26.00
CA LEU A 694 4.57 -19.57 25.98
C LEU A 694 5.09 -20.18 27.30
N LEU A 695 4.31 -20.15 28.40
CA LEU A 695 4.69 -20.75 29.67
C LEU A 695 4.27 -22.22 29.82
N ALA A 696 3.17 -22.64 29.19
CA ALA A 696 2.55 -23.94 29.47
C ALA A 696 2.62 -24.97 28.34
N GLU A 697 2.61 -24.54 27.07
CA GLU A 697 2.53 -25.47 25.93
C GLU A 697 3.91 -26.09 25.61
N GLU A 698 4.03 -27.22 24.92
CA GLU A 698 5.33 -27.79 24.51
C GLU A 698 5.44 -27.87 22.98
N GLY A 699 6.65 -27.77 22.42
CA GLY A 699 6.94 -27.92 20.99
C GLY A 699 7.33 -26.64 20.25
N HIS A 700 7.58 -26.77 18.93
CA HIS A 700 7.83 -25.65 18.01
C HIS A 700 6.52 -25.07 17.50
N PHE A 701 6.41 -23.74 17.51
CA PHE A 701 5.21 -23.01 17.12
C PHE A 701 5.39 -22.33 15.77
N THR A 702 4.28 -22.14 15.04
CA THR A 702 4.27 -21.35 13.83
C THR A 702 4.10 -19.87 14.18
N ALA A 703 5.06 -19.04 13.79
CA ALA A 703 4.89 -17.59 13.70
C ALA A 703 4.23 -17.22 12.37
N ILE A 704 3.39 -16.19 12.39
CA ILE A 704 2.75 -15.62 11.21
C ILE A 704 3.05 -14.12 11.13
N SER A 705 3.48 -13.67 9.96
CA SER A 705 3.56 -12.24 9.63
C SER A 705 2.69 -11.95 8.42
N THR A 706 1.84 -10.92 8.49
CA THR A 706 0.99 -10.48 7.37
C THR A 706 1.10 -8.99 7.18
N THR A 707 0.85 -8.50 5.97
CA THR A 707 0.91 -7.06 5.69
C THR A 707 -0.18 -6.59 4.74
N ALA A 708 -0.62 -5.35 4.93
CA ALA A 708 -1.37 -4.58 3.91
C ALA A 708 -0.44 -3.82 2.95
N PHE A 709 0.89 -4.02 3.09
CA PHE A 709 1.95 -3.31 2.40
C PHE A 709 3.05 -4.27 1.93
N ALA A 710 2.78 -4.99 0.84
CA ALA A 710 3.69 -6.00 0.29
C ALA A 710 4.85 -5.44 -0.58
N GLY A 711 4.97 -4.12 -0.70
CA GLY A 711 5.93 -3.46 -1.59
C GLY A 711 5.84 -3.97 -3.03
N LYS A 712 6.98 -4.07 -3.73
CA LYS A 712 7.06 -4.76 -5.04
C LYS A 712 7.16 -6.28 -4.93
N SER A 713 7.49 -6.81 -3.75
CA SER A 713 7.65 -8.26 -3.58
C SER A 713 6.33 -8.99 -3.79
N GLY A 714 5.22 -8.35 -3.39
CA GLY A 714 3.89 -8.97 -3.39
C GLY A 714 3.71 -10.00 -2.26
N GLU A 715 4.71 -10.18 -1.40
CA GLU A 715 4.65 -11.07 -0.23
C GLU A 715 3.68 -10.47 0.79
N THR A 716 2.54 -11.12 0.99
CA THR A 716 1.48 -10.62 1.87
C THR A 716 1.35 -11.42 3.16
N MET A 717 1.84 -12.66 3.19
CA MET A 717 1.93 -13.49 4.40
C MET A 717 3.13 -14.41 4.39
N VAL A 718 3.76 -14.58 5.55
CA VAL A 718 4.84 -15.55 5.76
C VAL A 718 4.56 -16.35 7.04
N LEU A 719 4.71 -17.67 6.95
CA LEU A 719 4.73 -18.58 8.10
C LEU A 719 6.17 -19.01 8.39
N ARG A 720 6.54 -19.06 9.66
CA ARG A 720 7.87 -19.49 10.12
C ARG A 720 7.77 -20.53 11.22
N ARG A 721 8.53 -21.62 11.10
CA ARG A 721 8.60 -22.68 12.10
C ARG A 721 9.85 -23.53 11.92
N ALA A 722 10.68 -23.61 12.95
CA ALA A 722 11.89 -24.44 12.99
C ALA A 722 12.80 -24.24 11.75
N GLY A 723 12.99 -22.98 11.34
CA GLY A 723 13.78 -22.60 10.17
C GLY A 723 13.09 -22.73 8.81
N TYR A 724 11.91 -23.34 8.73
CA TYR A 724 11.12 -23.35 7.50
C TYR A 724 10.35 -22.05 7.32
N GLU A 725 10.25 -21.58 6.06
CA GLU A 725 9.43 -20.42 5.69
C GLU A 725 8.44 -20.77 4.57
N ALA A 726 7.15 -20.50 4.75
CA ALA A 726 6.16 -20.56 3.67
C ALA A 726 5.68 -19.15 3.32
N VAL A 727 5.83 -18.76 2.05
CA VAL A 727 5.55 -17.40 1.57
C VAL A 727 4.32 -17.41 0.69
N PHE A 728 3.37 -16.50 0.96
CA PHE A 728 2.09 -16.41 0.28
C PHE A 728 1.85 -15.01 -0.31
N LEU A 729 1.02 -14.97 -1.36
CA LEU A 729 0.51 -13.75 -1.99
C LEU A 729 -1.02 -13.80 -2.06
N TRP A 730 -1.66 -12.63 -2.06
CA TRP A 730 -3.01 -12.46 -2.59
C TRP A 730 -3.14 -11.12 -3.31
N GLU A 731 -4.05 -11.09 -4.28
CA GLU A 731 -4.35 -9.86 -5.00
C GLU A 731 -5.13 -8.88 -4.11
N ARG A 732 -5.04 -7.58 -4.43
CA ARG A 732 -5.80 -6.51 -3.76
C ARG A 732 -5.55 -6.44 -2.24
N TYR A 733 -4.37 -6.85 -1.77
CA TYR A 733 -4.00 -6.83 -0.35
C TYR A 733 -4.16 -5.47 0.35
N TRP A 734 -4.11 -4.37 -0.40
CA TRP A 734 -4.33 -3.02 0.11
C TRP A 734 -5.80 -2.73 0.47
N GLU A 735 -6.75 -3.52 -0.01
CA GLU A 735 -8.17 -3.33 0.31
C GLU A 735 -8.48 -3.63 1.77
N SER A 736 -7.55 -4.33 2.44
CA SER A 736 -7.65 -4.67 3.86
C SER A 736 -8.87 -5.53 4.19
N GLU A 737 -9.44 -6.21 3.19
CA GLU A 737 -10.40 -7.29 3.38
C GLU A 737 -9.63 -8.60 3.64
N VAL A 738 -10.24 -9.49 4.41
CA VAL A 738 -9.67 -10.82 4.63
C VAL A 738 -9.71 -11.60 3.31
N PRO A 739 -8.57 -12.10 2.79
CA PRO A 739 -8.53 -12.71 1.47
C PRO A 739 -9.26 -14.06 1.46
N GLY A 740 -10.14 -14.28 0.48
CA GLY A 740 -10.81 -15.57 0.26
C GLY A 740 -9.97 -16.56 -0.56
N ASN A 741 -8.98 -16.06 -1.31
CA ASN A 741 -8.05 -16.86 -2.11
C ASN A 741 -6.62 -16.40 -1.83
N ILE A 742 -5.69 -17.35 -1.70
CA ILE A 742 -4.26 -17.10 -1.52
C ILE A 742 -3.45 -17.99 -2.46
N VAL A 743 -2.26 -17.54 -2.80
CA VAL A 743 -1.29 -18.27 -3.63
C VAL A 743 -0.07 -18.57 -2.78
N LEU A 744 0.33 -19.84 -2.69
CA LEU A 744 1.62 -20.21 -2.11
C LEU A 744 2.71 -19.94 -3.16
N GLU A 745 3.66 -19.07 -2.83
CA GLU A 745 4.79 -18.79 -3.69
C GLU A 745 5.81 -19.91 -3.65
N LEU A 746 6.24 -20.26 -2.44
CA LEU A 746 7.35 -21.15 -2.18
C LEU A 746 7.33 -21.59 -0.72
N ILE A 747 8.05 -22.69 -0.46
CA ILE A 747 8.47 -23.10 0.88
C ILE A 747 10.00 -23.17 0.87
N ARG A 748 10.65 -22.56 1.88
CA ARG A 748 12.09 -22.67 2.12
C ARG A 748 12.37 -23.66 3.24
N ASP A 749 13.39 -24.48 3.06
CA ASP A 749 13.97 -25.32 4.13
C ASP A 749 14.92 -24.49 5.03
N PRO A 750 15.38 -25.04 6.17
CA PRO A 750 16.31 -24.35 7.07
C PRO A 750 17.65 -23.94 6.42
N GLU A 751 18.05 -24.61 5.34
CA GLU A 751 19.22 -24.26 4.54
C GLU A 751 18.94 -23.15 3.52
N GLY A 752 17.70 -22.68 3.40
CA GLY A 752 17.26 -21.63 2.51
C GLY A 752 16.93 -22.10 1.08
N ASN A 753 16.93 -23.40 0.81
CA ASN A 753 16.58 -23.95 -0.49
C ASN A 753 15.06 -24.00 -0.67
N LYS A 754 14.61 -23.76 -1.91
CA LYS A 754 13.18 -23.89 -2.26
C LYS A 754 12.79 -25.36 -2.39
N ILE A 755 11.81 -25.80 -1.62
CA ILE A 755 11.20 -27.13 -1.74
C ILE A 755 10.44 -27.23 -3.06
N LYS A 756 10.68 -28.30 -3.82
CA LYS A 756 10.06 -28.56 -5.12
C LYS A 756 9.17 -29.79 -5.05
N LEU A 757 7.87 -29.59 -5.21
CA LEU A 757 6.86 -30.67 -5.23
C LEU A 757 6.13 -30.68 -6.57
N LYS A 758 5.34 -31.73 -6.78
CA LYS A 758 4.76 -32.06 -8.09
C LYS A 758 3.60 -31.14 -8.49
N ASP A 759 2.70 -30.85 -7.55
CA ASP A 759 1.42 -30.18 -7.77
C ASP A 759 0.96 -29.48 -6.47
N ALA A 760 -0.11 -28.68 -6.57
CA ALA A 760 -0.64 -27.87 -5.48
C ALA A 760 -1.12 -28.73 -4.30
N ASP A 761 -1.69 -29.92 -4.55
CA ASP A 761 -2.07 -30.87 -3.50
C ASP A 761 -0.86 -31.32 -2.67
N ALA A 762 0.25 -31.68 -3.32
CA ALA A 762 1.48 -32.05 -2.62
C ALA A 762 2.01 -30.89 -1.76
N TYR A 763 1.91 -29.64 -2.24
CA TYR A 763 2.26 -28.46 -1.44
C TYR A 763 1.31 -28.23 -0.26
N ALA A 764 0.00 -28.48 -0.42
CA ALA A 764 -0.97 -28.38 0.66
C ALA A 764 -0.66 -29.38 1.79
N ASP A 765 -0.32 -30.62 1.43
CA ASP A 765 0.02 -31.67 2.37
C ASP A 765 1.33 -31.37 3.09
N GLU A 766 2.33 -30.85 2.36
CA GLU A 766 3.59 -30.44 2.97
C GLU A 766 3.43 -29.25 3.92
N LEU A 767 2.56 -28.28 3.60
CA LEU A 767 2.20 -27.20 4.52
C LEU A 767 1.61 -27.74 5.83
N ARG A 768 0.67 -28.69 5.76
CA ARG A 768 0.08 -29.33 6.96
C ARG A 768 1.11 -30.10 7.78
N ARG A 769 2.09 -30.71 7.12
CA ARG A 769 3.18 -31.43 7.79
C ARG A 769 4.16 -30.49 8.49
N LEU A 770 4.55 -29.41 7.82
CA LEU A 770 5.56 -28.46 8.31
C LEU A 770 5.00 -27.44 9.31
N PHE A 771 3.76 -27.01 9.14
CA PHE A 771 3.07 -25.99 9.95
C PHE A 771 1.73 -26.51 10.50
N PRO A 772 1.70 -27.63 11.22
CA PRO A 772 0.46 -28.26 11.66
C PRO A 772 -0.39 -27.33 12.54
N ASP A 773 0.25 -26.58 13.44
CA ASP A 773 -0.46 -25.68 14.35
C ASP A 773 -1.05 -24.45 13.63
N ALA A 774 -0.58 -24.10 12.43
CA ALA A 774 -1.19 -23.04 11.63
C ALA A 774 -2.63 -23.40 11.21
N PHE A 775 -2.94 -24.69 11.05
CA PHE A 775 -4.28 -25.18 10.70
C PHE A 775 -5.22 -25.30 11.92
N ASP A 776 -4.69 -25.13 13.13
CA ASP A 776 -5.48 -25.03 14.35
C ASP A 776 -5.76 -23.56 14.73
N ARG A 777 -4.92 -22.63 14.26
CA ARG A 777 -4.87 -21.23 14.75
C ARG A 777 -5.18 -20.18 13.71
N PHE A 778 -4.75 -20.38 12.47
CA PHE A 778 -4.78 -19.36 11.43
C PHE A 778 -5.69 -19.77 10.27
N PHE A 779 -5.56 -21.01 9.78
CA PHE A 779 -6.38 -21.53 8.68
C PHE A 779 -7.47 -22.46 9.19
N LYS A 780 -8.73 -22.06 9.01
CA LYS A 780 -9.88 -22.92 9.23
C LYS A 780 -10.07 -23.91 8.07
N THR A 781 -9.88 -23.43 6.84
CA THR A 781 -9.87 -24.26 5.63
C THR A 781 -8.80 -23.76 4.67
N LEU A 782 -8.22 -24.69 3.90
CA LEU A 782 -7.29 -24.41 2.81
C LEU A 782 -7.51 -25.48 1.74
N GLU A 783 -8.22 -25.12 0.67
CA GLU A 783 -8.64 -26.02 -0.41
C GLU A 783 -7.96 -25.64 -1.71
N VAL A 784 -7.38 -26.61 -2.42
CA VAL A 784 -6.74 -26.38 -3.72
C VAL A 784 -7.78 -25.88 -4.73
N ILE A 785 -7.42 -24.84 -5.47
CA ILE A 785 -8.16 -24.38 -6.64
C ILE A 785 -7.56 -25.11 -7.84
N GLU A 786 -8.34 -25.99 -8.48
CA GLU A 786 -7.96 -26.57 -9.77
C GLU A 786 -8.00 -25.46 -10.85
N ASP A 787 -6.84 -25.13 -11.40
CA ASP A 787 -6.65 -24.15 -12.49
C ASP A 787 -7.20 -24.64 -13.84
#